data_AF-A0A2A2JKE0-F1
#
_entry.id   AF-A0A2A2JKE0-F1
#
_cell.length_a   1.000
_cell.length_b   1.000
_cell.length_c   1.000
_cell.angle_alpha   90.00
_cell.angle_beta   90.00
_cell.angle_gamma   90.00
#
_symmetry.space_group_name_H-M   'P 1'
#
loop_
_entity.id
_entity.type
_entity.pdbx_description
1 polymer ?
#
loop_
_entity_poly.entity_id
_entity_poly.type
_entity_poly.pdbx_seq_one_letter_code
_entity_poly.pdbx_strand_id
1 'polypeptide(L)'
;MLGYLLLLLPAIKATVIPRDLLFSDPKYSSVALSPDGRFYAYIAPDEKGIRNVYTQCVSCRHKRKVTFEKDQNILSYMWTGVPDVILYTQDNNGDENTRIYKKNISQAAIAEEPMGRFVLSDRAGVKGMIMANNYRDSRVLIGLNDEIPAFHNVYSFDLITNKMELILKNKRFPMFVTDNELNIRLASEETIDGKLAYYKLSPKANPKAITTDKEDWIEYLTVEVDDKPTTFPVSFDATNKNMYWLWGEGTDLGTLITMPFDRPTEREVLYTATRAQIGNILLHPMEKTLLAVTEVYHKPELYVANETYMEDLQYLVNLRPQGSLQILSLSLDMHTWLVTYLSADKPYEIFIYRRWLKSAELLFNLYPELEKYELNKMIGFDFLARDNQQIQAYISLPPSTSLRKSNEVSLADKGYAELGMIPAKPQKLIIMPHGGPKARDVYGFSPINAFLTNRGYAVLQVNFRGSTGFGKKLTNLGNGEWGRKMHYDLLDAIEFSVAKGIADRNQIAIMGGSYGGYAALVGLTFTPDTFACGIDIFGPSNLISLLEAVPPYWLGFYQDLVKMVGADIDTEAGKQSLKARSPLFFADRIKKPIMIHQGANDPRVKQQESDQFVTALQKNQIPVTYVVFPDEGHGFSKVQNRLTHYGHIEKFLHSCLGGEYEPFENQQYNSSATVRADGYAPTTTTTTTTTAAPSTSTIQPQFFFNRPFIPAQPQQPMVYNSYNPIMVQQAQQRPAQYQQPYARPAPHLQPPQAVIARIFPYQG
;
A
#
# COMPACT_ATOMS: atom_id res chain seq x y z
N MET A 1 14.01 -65.19 -12.71
CA MET A 1 14.51 -63.81 -12.70
C MET A 1 13.73 -63.01 -13.73
N LEU A 2 12.95 -62.02 -13.31
CA LEU A 2 12.52 -60.91 -14.18
C LEU A 2 12.85 -59.62 -13.43
N GLY A 3 13.66 -58.76 -14.04
CA GLY A 3 14.05 -57.47 -13.47
C GLY A 3 13.02 -56.41 -13.79
N TYR A 4 12.53 -55.71 -12.76
CA TYR A 4 11.79 -54.46 -12.95
C TYR A 4 12.76 -53.34 -13.32
N LEU A 5 12.63 -52.78 -14.52
CA LEU A 5 13.35 -51.59 -14.93
C LEU A 5 12.58 -50.36 -14.40
N LEU A 6 13.08 -49.72 -13.34
CA LEU A 6 12.54 -48.42 -12.91
C LEU A 6 12.91 -47.36 -13.95
N LEU A 7 11.91 -46.86 -14.67
CA LEU A 7 12.03 -45.63 -15.45
C LEU A 7 12.06 -44.43 -14.49
N LEU A 8 13.26 -43.97 -14.17
CA LEU A 8 13.47 -42.66 -13.56
C LEU A 8 13.11 -41.58 -14.58
N LEU A 9 11.90 -41.03 -14.47
CA LEU A 9 11.57 -39.76 -15.12
C LEU A 9 12.52 -38.68 -14.57
N PRO A 10 13.18 -37.89 -15.43
CA PRO A 10 13.99 -36.79 -14.96
C PRO A 10 13.07 -35.79 -14.25
N ALA A 11 13.35 -35.52 -12.98
CA ALA A 11 12.70 -34.43 -12.27
C ALA A 11 13.04 -33.13 -13.01
N ILE A 12 12.06 -32.54 -13.70
CA ILE A 12 12.19 -31.22 -14.29
C ILE A 12 12.43 -30.27 -13.13
N LYS A 13 13.69 -29.84 -12.94
CA LYS A 13 14.00 -28.77 -11.99
C LYS A 13 13.16 -27.57 -12.38
N ALA A 14 12.32 -27.10 -11.45
CA ALA A 14 11.60 -25.86 -11.65
C ALA A 14 12.62 -24.74 -11.93
N THR A 15 12.49 -24.08 -13.06
CA THR A 15 13.41 -23.01 -13.45
C THR A 15 13.29 -21.87 -12.44
N VAL A 16 14.43 -21.44 -11.88
CA VAL A 16 14.47 -20.25 -11.02
C VAL A 16 13.99 -19.06 -11.85
N ILE A 17 12.95 -18.36 -11.38
CA ILE A 17 12.44 -17.15 -12.03
C ILE A 17 13.51 -16.06 -11.82
N PRO A 18 14.07 -15.48 -12.88
CA PRO A 18 15.04 -14.40 -12.76
C PRO A 18 14.51 -13.22 -11.94
N ARG A 19 15.36 -12.64 -11.08
CA ARG A 19 15.02 -11.47 -10.25
C ARG A 19 14.55 -10.27 -11.07
N ASP A 20 15.13 -10.08 -12.25
CA ASP A 20 14.77 -8.98 -13.15
C ASP A 20 13.32 -9.08 -13.65
N LEU A 21 12.78 -10.28 -13.92
CA LEU A 21 11.38 -10.47 -14.30
C LEU A 21 10.38 -10.19 -13.16
N LEU A 22 10.81 -10.36 -11.90
CA LEU A 22 9.97 -10.14 -10.72
C LEU A 22 10.05 -8.71 -10.18
N PHE A 23 11.23 -8.08 -10.29
CA PHE A 23 11.55 -6.83 -9.59
C PHE A 23 12.06 -5.69 -10.48
N SER A 24 12.16 -5.86 -11.81
CA SER A 24 12.23 -4.69 -12.70
C SER A 24 10.94 -3.89 -12.64
N ASP A 25 10.92 -2.71 -13.25
CA ASP A 25 9.67 -1.96 -13.37
C ASP A 25 8.67 -2.71 -14.26
N PRO A 26 7.38 -2.80 -13.86
CA PRO A 26 6.36 -3.40 -14.71
C PRO A 26 6.25 -2.62 -16.01
N LYS A 27 5.92 -3.33 -17.09
CA LYS A 27 5.79 -2.74 -18.43
C LYS A 27 4.77 -1.59 -18.47
N TYR A 28 3.77 -1.63 -17.58
CA TYR A 28 2.75 -0.60 -17.38
C TYR A 28 2.42 -0.47 -15.88
N SER A 29 2.07 0.74 -15.45
CA SER A 29 1.65 1.03 -14.07
C SER A 29 0.68 2.22 -14.04
N SER A 30 -0.08 2.38 -12.96
CA SER A 30 -1.02 3.51 -12.76
C SER A 30 -1.99 3.71 -13.94
N VAL A 31 -2.63 2.65 -14.43
CA VAL A 31 -3.50 2.73 -15.61
C VAL A 31 -4.85 3.38 -15.25
N ALA A 32 -5.24 4.46 -15.94
CA ALA A 32 -6.49 5.19 -15.67
C ALA A 32 -7.10 5.80 -16.95
N LEU A 33 -8.43 5.87 -17.01
CA LEU A 33 -9.18 6.52 -18.09
C LEU A 33 -9.18 8.04 -17.95
N SER A 34 -9.18 8.74 -19.07
CA SER A 34 -9.58 10.15 -19.09
C SER A 34 -11.06 10.29 -18.71
N PRO A 35 -11.49 11.41 -18.10
CA PRO A 35 -12.89 11.60 -17.68
C PRO A 35 -13.90 11.42 -18.82
N ASP A 36 -13.51 11.78 -20.04
CA ASP A 36 -14.29 11.63 -21.27
C ASP A 36 -14.22 10.23 -21.93
N GLY A 37 -13.48 9.28 -21.34
CA GLY A 37 -13.31 7.92 -21.87
C GLY A 37 -12.59 7.80 -23.22
N ARG A 38 -12.09 8.90 -23.82
CA ARG A 38 -11.41 8.88 -25.14
C ARG A 38 -10.02 8.26 -25.08
N PHE A 39 -9.35 8.35 -23.94
CA PHE A 39 -8.01 7.85 -23.71
C PHE A 39 -7.93 7.04 -22.42
N TYR A 40 -6.95 6.16 -22.34
CA TYR A 40 -6.35 5.79 -21.06
C TYR A 40 -4.89 6.20 -21.07
N ALA A 41 -4.36 6.43 -19.88
CA ALA A 41 -2.94 6.67 -19.66
C ALA A 41 -2.34 5.60 -18.75
N TYR A 42 -1.03 5.55 -18.72
CA TYR A 42 -0.24 4.68 -17.85
C TYR A 42 1.19 5.23 -17.72
N ILE A 43 1.88 4.87 -16.64
CA ILE A 43 3.31 5.08 -16.48
C ILE A 43 4.05 3.84 -16.99
N ALA A 44 5.06 4.04 -17.83
CA ALA A 44 5.98 3.00 -18.29
C ALA A 44 7.42 3.55 -18.34
N PRO A 45 8.45 2.71 -18.16
CA PRO A 45 9.83 3.11 -18.44
C PRO A 45 10.01 3.43 -19.93
N ASP A 46 10.90 4.37 -20.23
CA ASP A 46 11.40 4.60 -21.59
C ASP A 46 12.69 3.81 -21.88
N GLU A 47 13.34 4.10 -23.01
CA GLU A 47 14.59 3.44 -23.45
C GLU A 47 15.75 3.57 -22.45
N LYS A 48 15.70 4.53 -21.52
CA LYS A 48 16.68 4.71 -20.44
C LYS A 48 16.22 4.17 -19.09
N GLY A 49 15.05 3.54 -19.05
CA GLY A 49 14.40 3.10 -17.82
C GLY A 49 13.62 4.20 -17.09
N ILE A 50 13.51 5.42 -17.63
CA ILE A 50 12.90 6.55 -16.93
C ILE A 50 11.38 6.49 -17.07
N ARG A 51 10.68 6.28 -15.94
CA ARG A 51 9.24 6.13 -15.84
C ARG A 51 8.52 7.41 -16.24
N ASN A 52 7.86 7.39 -17.40
CA ASN A 52 7.13 8.49 -18.02
C ASN A 52 5.66 8.12 -18.26
N VAL A 53 4.78 9.11 -18.40
CA VAL A 53 3.37 8.92 -18.75
C VAL A 53 3.23 8.75 -20.27
N TYR A 54 2.42 7.76 -20.66
CA TYR A 54 2.00 7.49 -22.02
C TYR A 54 0.47 7.52 -22.08
N THR A 55 -0.08 8.00 -23.20
CA THR A 55 -1.52 7.95 -23.51
C THR A 55 -1.78 7.02 -24.66
N GLN A 56 -2.90 6.30 -24.64
CA GLN A 56 -3.38 5.52 -25.77
C GLN A 56 -4.88 5.74 -26.02
N CYS A 57 -5.20 5.92 -27.30
CA CYS A 57 -6.55 6.15 -27.80
C CYS A 57 -7.44 4.91 -27.60
N VAL A 58 -8.58 5.07 -26.95
CA VAL A 58 -9.50 3.97 -26.61
C VAL A 58 -10.12 3.34 -27.87
N SER A 59 -10.47 4.13 -28.89
CA SER A 59 -11.06 3.62 -30.15
C SER A 59 -10.01 3.30 -31.22
N CYS A 60 -8.99 4.15 -31.35
CA CYS A 60 -8.07 4.15 -32.48
C CYS A 60 -6.68 3.54 -32.19
N ARG A 61 -6.43 3.06 -30.96
CA ARG A 61 -5.18 2.40 -30.49
C ARG A 61 -3.87 3.19 -30.65
N HIS A 62 -3.89 4.41 -31.21
CA HIS A 62 -2.71 5.28 -31.31
C HIS A 62 -2.11 5.55 -29.92
N LYS A 63 -0.82 5.26 -29.74
CA LYS A 63 -0.04 5.42 -28.51
C LYS A 63 0.96 6.57 -28.65
N ARG A 64 1.16 7.34 -27.57
CA ARG A 64 2.09 8.47 -27.52
C ARG A 64 2.71 8.65 -26.12
N LYS A 65 4.01 8.97 -26.05
CA LYS A 65 4.69 9.44 -24.83
C LYS A 65 4.31 10.90 -24.59
N VAL A 66 3.88 11.28 -23.38
CA VAL A 66 3.34 12.63 -23.10
C VAL A 66 4.08 13.41 -22.02
N THR A 67 4.89 12.76 -21.19
CA THR A 67 5.93 13.40 -20.37
C THR A 67 7.32 12.97 -20.87
N PHE A 68 8.34 13.77 -20.60
CA PHE A 68 9.68 13.58 -21.17
C PHE A 68 10.79 13.72 -20.10
N GLU A 69 10.52 13.22 -18.89
CA GLU A 69 11.49 13.17 -17.79
C GLU A 69 12.74 12.40 -18.20
N LYS A 70 13.91 12.86 -17.71
CA LYS A 70 15.25 12.35 -18.08
C LYS A 70 16.02 11.72 -16.92
N ASP A 71 15.76 12.17 -15.70
CA ASP A 71 16.56 11.83 -14.51
C ASP A 71 15.66 11.38 -13.34
N GLN A 72 14.52 12.07 -13.17
CA GLN A 72 13.49 11.75 -12.20
C GLN A 72 12.43 10.81 -12.82
N ASN A 73 12.21 9.63 -12.27
CA ASN A 73 10.98 8.86 -12.51
C ASN A 73 9.72 9.66 -12.07
N ILE A 74 8.52 9.20 -12.43
CA ILE A 74 7.24 9.76 -11.95
C ILE A 74 6.61 8.86 -10.86
N LEU A 75 6.45 9.41 -9.63
CA LEU A 75 5.27 9.31 -8.73
C LEU A 75 4.10 8.50 -9.28
N SER A 76 3.11 9.31 -9.56
CA SER A 76 1.79 9.01 -10.07
C SER A 76 1.44 10.13 -11.04
N TYR A 77 0.38 9.94 -11.81
CA TYR A 77 -0.29 11.03 -12.48
C TYR A 77 -1.79 10.91 -12.21
N MET A 78 -2.51 11.99 -12.46
CA MET A 78 -3.96 11.98 -12.51
C MET A 78 -4.43 12.82 -13.70
N TRP A 79 -5.54 12.39 -14.30
CA TRP A 79 -6.29 13.20 -15.23
C TRP A 79 -6.94 14.38 -14.53
N THR A 80 -7.33 15.41 -15.28
CA THR A 80 -8.02 16.59 -14.76
C THR A 80 -9.31 16.86 -15.53
N GLY A 81 -10.12 17.80 -15.05
CA GLY A 81 -11.32 18.24 -15.78
C GLY A 81 -11.04 19.08 -17.03
N VAL A 82 -9.79 19.50 -17.24
CA VAL A 82 -9.39 20.16 -18.48
C VAL A 82 -8.91 19.11 -19.49
N PRO A 83 -9.51 19.04 -20.70
CA PRO A 83 -9.05 18.14 -21.75
C PRO A 83 -7.56 18.31 -22.04
N ASP A 84 -6.88 17.18 -22.27
CA ASP A 84 -5.44 17.15 -22.56
C ASP A 84 -4.55 17.82 -21.48
N VAL A 85 -4.99 17.86 -20.21
CA VAL A 85 -4.18 18.29 -19.07
C VAL A 85 -4.13 17.19 -18.00
N ILE A 86 -2.91 16.86 -17.57
CA ILE A 86 -2.63 15.97 -16.44
C ILE A 86 -1.84 16.70 -15.35
N LEU A 87 -2.01 16.26 -14.12
CA LEU A 87 -1.07 16.52 -13.02
C LEU A 87 -0.22 15.26 -12.80
N TYR A 88 1.05 15.43 -12.45
CA TYR A 88 1.91 14.33 -12.04
C TYR A 88 2.85 14.74 -10.91
N THR A 89 3.36 13.74 -10.21
CA THR A 89 4.11 13.92 -8.97
C THR A 89 5.53 13.37 -9.07
N GLN A 90 6.46 14.00 -8.35
CA GLN A 90 7.82 13.51 -8.13
C GLN A 90 8.23 13.70 -6.65
N ASP A 91 9.45 13.37 -6.28
CA ASP A 91 10.11 13.60 -4.98
C ASP A 91 11.62 13.62 -5.20
N ASN A 92 12.43 13.67 -4.13
CA ASN A 92 13.87 13.78 -4.23
C ASN A 92 14.60 12.63 -3.52
N ASN A 93 14.80 11.51 -4.24
CA ASN A 93 15.50 10.31 -3.75
C ASN A 93 14.82 9.63 -2.56
N GLY A 94 13.48 9.59 -2.55
CA GLY A 94 12.70 8.95 -1.48
C GLY A 94 12.62 9.74 -0.19
N ASP A 95 12.93 11.05 -0.23
CA ASP A 95 12.72 11.97 0.90
C ASP A 95 11.24 12.26 1.20
N GLU A 96 10.33 11.76 0.35
CA GLU A 96 8.89 11.97 0.38
C GLU A 96 8.45 13.45 0.30
N ASN A 97 9.32 14.38 -0.08
CA ASN A 97 8.93 15.78 -0.33
C ASN A 97 8.30 15.90 -1.71
N THR A 98 7.03 15.50 -1.79
CA THR A 98 6.28 15.39 -3.04
C THR A 98 6.26 16.71 -3.81
N ARG A 99 6.81 16.67 -5.02
CA ARG A 99 6.76 17.71 -6.05
C ARG A 99 5.54 17.50 -6.94
N ILE A 100 4.96 18.58 -7.46
CA ILE A 100 3.74 18.53 -8.31
C ILE A 100 3.96 19.37 -9.58
N TYR A 101 3.62 18.79 -10.72
CA TYR A 101 3.74 19.40 -12.04
C TYR A 101 2.43 19.25 -12.84
N LYS A 102 2.12 20.24 -13.68
CA LYS A 102 1.04 20.20 -14.68
C LYS A 102 1.65 20.10 -16.08
N LYS A 103 1.15 19.16 -16.89
CA LYS A 103 1.51 19.03 -18.31
C LYS A 103 0.27 19.17 -19.18
N ASN A 104 0.35 20.07 -20.18
CA ASN A 104 -0.52 20.03 -21.34
C ASN A 104 0.02 18.94 -22.28
N ILE A 105 -0.80 17.94 -22.56
CA ILE A 105 -0.47 16.76 -23.35
C ILE A 105 -1.12 16.79 -24.75
N SER A 106 -1.69 17.92 -25.18
CA SER A 106 -2.20 18.06 -26.54
C SER A 106 -1.07 17.89 -27.57
N GLN A 107 -1.41 17.47 -28.79
CA GLN A 107 -0.38 17.22 -29.82
C GLN A 107 0.36 18.51 -30.22
N ALA A 108 -0.33 19.65 -30.24
CA ALA A 108 0.28 20.95 -30.48
C ALA A 108 1.29 21.32 -29.38
N ALA A 109 0.89 21.27 -28.10
CA ALA A 109 1.76 21.63 -26.99
C ALA A 109 3.00 20.72 -26.87
N ILE A 110 2.87 19.42 -27.18
CA ILE A 110 4.02 18.50 -27.20
C ILE A 110 4.93 18.78 -28.40
N ALA A 111 4.40 19.17 -29.56
CA ALA A 111 5.21 19.49 -30.73
C ALA A 111 5.96 20.82 -30.59
N GLU A 112 5.37 21.79 -29.89
CA GLU A 112 5.97 23.09 -29.57
C GLU A 112 7.02 22.95 -28.46
N GLU A 113 6.67 22.38 -27.30
CA GLU A 113 7.57 22.23 -26.17
C GLU A 113 7.44 20.84 -25.49
N PRO A 114 8.18 19.82 -25.93
CA PRO A 114 8.11 18.47 -25.37
C PRO A 114 8.37 18.44 -23.85
N MET A 115 9.38 19.18 -23.38
CA MET A 115 9.74 19.29 -21.96
C MET A 115 8.82 20.24 -21.16
N GLY A 116 8.04 21.08 -21.83
CA GLY A 116 7.30 22.18 -21.21
C GLY A 116 6.30 21.72 -20.16
N ARG A 117 6.45 22.21 -18.93
CA ARG A 117 5.58 21.87 -17.79
C ARG A 117 5.46 23.06 -16.86
N PHE A 118 4.31 23.19 -16.20
CA PHE A 118 4.13 24.18 -15.14
C PHE A 118 4.45 23.52 -13.78
N VAL A 119 5.21 24.22 -12.95
CA VAL A 119 5.61 23.76 -11.61
C VAL A 119 4.59 24.26 -10.59
N LEU A 120 3.91 23.34 -9.89
CA LEU A 120 2.97 23.68 -8.81
C LEU A 120 3.66 23.63 -7.45
N SER A 121 4.61 22.70 -7.27
CA SER A 121 5.47 22.63 -6.09
C SER A 121 6.76 21.87 -6.41
N ASP A 122 7.93 22.48 -6.14
CA ASP A 122 9.23 21.80 -6.15
C ASP A 122 10.21 22.31 -5.07
N ARG A 123 9.77 23.28 -4.24
CA ARG A 123 10.59 23.93 -3.21
C ARG A 123 11.16 22.92 -2.22
N ALA A 124 12.46 23.01 -1.95
CA ALA A 124 13.13 22.16 -0.98
C ALA A 124 12.48 22.26 0.42
N GLY A 125 12.18 21.12 1.04
CA GLY A 125 11.51 21.04 2.34
C GLY A 125 10.00 21.31 2.32
N VAL A 126 9.41 21.64 1.17
CA VAL A 126 7.95 21.79 1.01
C VAL A 126 7.36 20.55 0.36
N LYS A 127 6.53 19.84 1.10
CA LYS A 127 5.71 18.73 0.62
C LYS A 127 4.45 19.29 -0.04
N GLY A 128 4.24 18.94 -1.31
CA GLY A 128 3.00 19.20 -2.02
C GLY A 128 2.01 18.06 -1.89
N MET A 129 0.73 18.38 -1.80
CA MET A 129 -0.37 17.42 -1.82
C MET A 129 -1.41 17.86 -2.84
N ILE A 130 -1.89 16.97 -3.71
CA ILE A 130 -3.10 17.25 -4.49
C ILE A 130 -4.28 16.83 -3.60
N MET A 131 -4.97 17.81 -3.03
CA MET A 131 -5.99 17.58 -2.01
C MET A 131 -7.34 17.21 -2.62
N ALA A 132 -7.72 17.84 -3.73
CA ALA A 132 -8.99 17.53 -4.42
C ALA A 132 -8.95 17.93 -5.90
N ASN A 133 -9.73 17.24 -6.73
CA ASN A 133 -9.83 17.46 -8.18
C ASN A 133 -11.27 17.20 -8.62
N ASN A 134 -11.88 18.14 -9.35
CA ASN A 134 -13.29 18.09 -9.74
C ASN A 134 -13.53 17.20 -10.98
N TYR A 135 -12.50 16.89 -11.77
CA TYR A 135 -12.59 16.12 -13.03
C TYR A 135 -13.58 16.63 -14.10
N ARG A 136 -14.27 17.76 -13.88
CA ARG A 136 -15.16 18.41 -14.86
C ARG A 136 -14.81 19.87 -15.18
N ASP A 137 -14.03 20.52 -14.34
CA ASP A 137 -13.63 21.93 -14.50
C ASP A 137 -12.12 22.12 -14.28
N SER A 138 -11.68 23.38 -14.35
CA SER A 138 -10.28 23.77 -14.23
C SER A 138 -9.77 23.85 -12.79
N ARG A 139 -10.62 23.70 -11.77
CA ARG A 139 -10.24 23.90 -10.37
C ARG A 139 -9.67 22.62 -9.77
N VAL A 140 -8.51 22.74 -9.13
CA VAL A 140 -7.94 21.72 -8.23
C VAL A 140 -7.49 22.37 -6.93
N LEU A 141 -7.48 21.61 -5.84
CA LEU A 141 -6.91 22.06 -4.56
C LEU A 141 -5.53 21.46 -4.35
N ILE A 142 -4.58 22.32 -3.97
CA ILE A 142 -3.19 21.97 -3.67
C ILE A 142 -2.90 22.33 -2.22
N GLY A 143 -2.42 21.36 -1.45
CA GLY A 143 -1.90 21.55 -0.10
C GLY A 143 -0.39 21.77 -0.14
N LEU A 144 0.12 22.81 0.51
CA LEU A 144 1.57 23.04 0.68
C LEU A 144 1.87 23.29 2.17
N ASN A 145 2.81 22.56 2.77
CA ASN A 145 3.23 22.79 4.17
C ASN A 145 4.32 23.89 4.28
N ASP A 146 4.13 24.98 3.54
CA ASP A 146 5.16 25.96 3.22
C ASP A 146 5.37 27.09 4.25
N GLU A 147 4.51 27.16 5.26
CA GLU A 147 4.70 28.00 6.45
C GLU A 147 5.00 27.18 7.72
N ILE A 148 4.29 26.07 7.91
CA ILE A 148 4.41 25.19 9.08
C ILE A 148 4.57 23.75 8.56
N PRO A 149 5.71 23.08 8.77
CA PRO A 149 5.97 21.74 8.23
C PRO A 149 4.92 20.67 8.61
N ALA A 150 4.18 20.88 9.71
CA ALA A 150 3.12 20.01 10.18
C ALA A 150 1.77 20.16 9.43
N PHE A 151 1.49 21.31 8.82
CA PHE A 151 0.16 21.65 8.33
C PHE A 151 0.21 22.25 6.93
N HIS A 152 -0.65 21.73 6.04
CA HIS A 152 -0.71 22.20 4.66
C HIS A 152 -1.69 23.37 4.53
N ASN A 153 -1.20 24.54 4.09
CA ASN A 153 -2.03 25.63 3.55
C ASN A 153 -2.76 25.12 2.31
N VAL A 154 -4.02 25.53 2.10
CA VAL A 154 -4.82 25.09 0.95
C VAL A 154 -4.91 26.19 -0.08
N TYR A 155 -4.51 25.85 -1.31
CA TYR A 155 -4.54 26.72 -2.47
C TYR A 155 -5.54 26.19 -3.51
N SER A 156 -6.32 27.08 -4.09
CA SER A 156 -7.08 26.80 -5.32
C SER A 156 -6.18 27.10 -6.51
N PHE A 157 -6.01 26.14 -7.41
CA PHE A 157 -5.24 26.31 -8.64
C PHE A 157 -6.15 26.13 -9.85
N ASP A 158 -6.07 27.07 -10.79
CA ASP A 158 -6.79 27.01 -12.06
C ASP A 158 -5.88 26.46 -13.18
N LEU A 159 -6.27 25.28 -13.68
CA LEU A 159 -5.53 24.50 -14.67
C LEU A 159 -5.42 25.15 -16.06
N ILE A 160 -6.22 26.19 -16.37
CA ILE A 160 -6.19 26.87 -17.67
C ILE A 160 -5.26 28.08 -17.59
N THR A 161 -5.50 28.96 -16.62
CA THR A 161 -4.81 30.25 -16.43
C THR A 161 -3.48 30.13 -15.66
N ASN A 162 -3.20 28.99 -15.02
CA ASN A 162 -2.11 28.78 -14.06
C ASN A 162 -2.18 29.68 -12.81
N LYS A 163 -3.33 30.28 -12.50
CA LYS A 163 -3.48 31.11 -11.31
C LYS A 163 -3.55 30.22 -10.06
N MET A 164 -2.70 30.50 -9.08
CA MET A 164 -2.76 29.91 -7.74
C MET A 164 -3.25 30.96 -6.74
N GLU A 165 -4.26 30.62 -5.95
CA GLU A 165 -4.86 31.49 -4.94
C GLU A 165 -4.89 30.75 -3.59
N LEU A 166 -4.39 31.39 -2.52
CA LEU A 166 -4.53 30.86 -1.16
C LEU A 166 -6.01 30.96 -0.75
N ILE A 167 -6.63 29.83 -0.41
CA ILE A 167 -8.04 29.80 0.05
C ILE A 167 -8.17 29.51 1.55
N LEU A 168 -7.19 28.83 2.16
CA LEU A 168 -7.16 28.60 3.60
C LEU A 168 -5.71 28.62 4.11
N LYS A 169 -5.46 29.46 5.13
CA LYS A 169 -4.19 29.49 5.86
C LYS A 169 -4.27 28.57 7.09
N ASN A 170 -3.45 27.52 7.12
CA ASN A 170 -3.58 26.41 8.06
C ASN A 170 -2.49 26.41 9.13
N LYS A 171 -2.91 26.29 10.40
CA LYS A 171 -2.01 26.12 11.55
C LYS A 171 -2.47 25.07 12.55
N ARG A 172 -3.42 24.20 12.17
CA ARG A 172 -4.17 23.36 13.11
C ARG A 172 -4.60 22.01 12.56
N PHE A 173 -5.20 21.97 11.37
CA PHE A 173 -5.89 20.79 10.89
C PHE A 173 -5.01 19.94 9.97
N PRO A 174 -4.68 18.68 10.31
CA PRO A 174 -3.97 17.78 9.40
C PRO A 174 -4.82 17.31 8.21
N MET A 175 -6.15 17.33 8.31
CA MET A 175 -7.07 16.80 7.29
C MET A 175 -8.26 17.73 7.04
N PHE A 176 -8.70 17.79 5.78
CA PHE A 176 -9.88 18.50 5.31
C PHE A 176 -10.72 17.59 4.42
N VAL A 177 -12.03 17.88 4.34
CA VAL A 177 -12.96 17.24 3.41
C VAL A 177 -13.66 18.31 2.58
N THR A 178 -13.74 18.09 1.28
CA THR A 178 -14.43 19.00 0.35
C THR A 178 -15.76 18.44 -0.13
N ASP A 179 -16.63 19.34 -0.60
CA ASP A 179 -17.74 18.96 -1.46
C ASP A 179 -17.32 18.78 -2.92
N ASN A 180 -18.30 18.46 -3.75
CA ASN A 180 -18.21 18.27 -5.19
C ASN A 180 -17.61 19.50 -5.90
N GLU A 181 -17.91 20.74 -5.47
CA GLU A 181 -17.36 21.96 -6.09
C GLU A 181 -15.99 22.38 -5.52
N LEU A 182 -15.36 21.50 -4.73
CA LEU A 182 -14.09 21.70 -4.03
C LEU A 182 -14.13 22.83 -3.00
N ASN A 183 -15.28 23.07 -2.37
CA ASN A 183 -15.35 23.91 -1.20
C ASN A 183 -15.00 23.09 0.04
N ILE A 184 -14.23 23.66 0.96
CA ILE A 184 -13.88 22.99 2.22
C ILE A 184 -15.13 22.96 3.11
N ARG A 185 -15.56 21.75 3.50
CA ARG A 185 -16.78 21.51 4.29
C ARG A 185 -16.48 21.05 5.69
N LEU A 186 -15.48 20.20 5.85
CA LEU A 186 -14.99 19.74 7.15
C LEU A 186 -13.49 19.92 7.26
N ALA A 187 -13.02 20.07 8.49
CA ALA A 187 -11.65 19.87 8.91
C ALA A 187 -11.65 18.97 10.14
N SER A 188 -10.53 18.31 10.46
CA SER A 188 -10.45 17.47 11.66
C SER A 188 -9.09 17.56 12.34
N GLU A 189 -9.08 17.40 13.66
CA GLU A 189 -7.89 17.25 14.49
C GLU A 189 -8.10 16.18 15.57
N GLU A 190 -7.01 15.66 16.11
CA GLU A 190 -7.07 14.85 17.33
C GLU A 190 -7.20 15.75 18.56
N THR A 191 -8.09 15.38 19.47
CA THR A 191 -8.22 16.02 20.78
C THR A 191 -7.14 15.50 21.73
N ILE A 192 -6.93 16.19 22.86
CA ILE A 192 -5.89 15.81 23.84
C ILE A 192 -6.16 14.46 24.54
N ASP A 193 -7.42 14.05 24.65
CA ASP A 193 -7.84 12.71 25.08
C ASP A 193 -7.85 11.68 23.93
N GLY A 194 -7.34 12.06 22.76
CA GLY A 194 -7.13 11.18 21.62
C GLY A 194 -8.37 10.87 20.80
N LYS A 195 -9.49 11.57 20.98
CA LYS A 195 -10.65 11.46 20.06
C LYS A 195 -10.35 12.15 18.73
N LEU A 196 -11.17 11.93 17.71
CA LEU A 196 -11.07 12.63 16.43
C LEU A 196 -12.27 13.57 16.26
N ALA A 197 -12.04 14.87 16.43
CA ALA A 197 -13.08 15.88 16.30
C ALA A 197 -13.13 16.41 14.86
N TYR A 198 -14.33 16.41 14.26
CA TYR A 198 -14.62 17.05 12.99
C TYR A 198 -15.27 18.41 13.23
N TYR A 199 -14.84 19.41 12.49
CA TYR A 199 -15.35 20.78 12.53
C TYR A 199 -15.91 21.17 11.17
N LYS A 200 -17.02 21.90 11.15
CA LYS A 200 -17.53 22.58 9.95
C LYS A 200 -17.32 24.08 10.06
N LEU A 201 -17.35 24.77 8.92
CA LEU A 201 -17.24 26.24 8.90
C LEU A 201 -18.36 26.89 9.72
N SER A 202 -17.97 27.86 10.54
CA SER A 202 -18.82 28.75 11.29
C SER A 202 -19.59 29.68 10.34
N PRO A 203 -20.88 29.99 10.59
CA PRO A 203 -21.61 31.02 9.84
C PRO A 203 -20.99 32.44 9.93
N LYS A 204 -20.03 32.64 10.84
CA LYS A 204 -19.25 33.89 10.97
C LYS A 204 -17.96 33.89 10.15
N ALA A 205 -17.52 32.74 9.64
CA ALA A 205 -16.26 32.61 8.93
C ALA A 205 -16.27 33.46 7.65
N ASN A 206 -15.15 34.10 7.32
CA ASN A 206 -15.04 34.84 6.07
C ASN A 206 -14.74 33.87 4.90
N PRO A 207 -15.67 33.61 3.97
CA PRO A 207 -15.45 32.65 2.89
C PRO A 207 -14.37 33.06 1.90
N LYS A 208 -13.87 34.32 1.97
CA LYS A 208 -12.77 34.83 1.13
C LYS A 208 -11.41 34.86 1.83
N ALA A 209 -11.36 34.52 3.12
CA ALA A 209 -10.13 34.59 3.92
C ALA A 209 -10.24 33.61 5.10
N ILE A 210 -10.44 32.32 4.80
CA ILE A 210 -10.62 31.28 5.82
C ILE A 210 -9.28 31.02 6.52
N THR A 211 -9.31 30.99 7.84
CA THR A 211 -8.18 30.58 8.69
C THR A 211 -8.50 29.26 9.39
N THR A 212 -7.64 28.83 10.31
CA THR A 212 -7.96 27.74 11.25
C THR A 212 -8.16 28.22 12.68
N ASP A 213 -8.41 29.52 12.86
CA ASP A 213 -8.72 30.12 14.15
C ASP A 213 -10.10 29.62 14.64
N LYS A 214 -10.28 29.49 15.96
CA LYS A 214 -11.46 28.82 16.55
C LYS A 214 -12.80 29.49 16.20
N GLU A 215 -12.80 30.74 15.77
CA GLU A 215 -14.02 31.50 15.43
C GLU A 215 -14.59 31.13 14.04
N ASP A 216 -13.71 30.67 13.13
CA ASP A 216 -14.06 30.21 11.79
C ASP A 216 -14.67 28.80 11.78
N TRP A 217 -14.63 28.07 12.90
CA TRP A 217 -14.94 26.64 12.96
C TRP A 217 -15.83 26.28 14.15
N ILE A 218 -16.90 25.51 13.90
CA ILE A 218 -17.77 24.94 14.93
C ILE A 218 -17.69 23.41 14.88
N GLU A 219 -17.73 22.76 16.04
CA GLU A 219 -17.71 21.30 16.11
C GLU A 219 -18.92 20.72 15.36
N TYR A 220 -18.67 19.68 14.57
CA TYR A 220 -19.66 19.00 13.75
C TYR A 220 -20.07 17.66 14.39
N LEU A 221 -19.08 16.84 14.73
CA LEU A 221 -19.19 15.62 15.50
C LEU A 221 -17.81 15.22 16.03
N THR A 222 -17.78 14.43 17.09
CA THR A 222 -16.55 13.83 17.63
C THR A 222 -16.65 12.30 17.56
N VAL A 223 -15.58 11.67 17.07
CA VAL A 223 -15.44 10.20 16.96
C VAL A 223 -14.62 9.69 18.13
N GLU A 224 -15.16 8.72 18.87
CA GLU A 224 -14.49 8.07 19.99
C GLU A 224 -13.21 7.34 19.57
N VAL A 225 -12.26 7.24 20.50
CA VAL A 225 -10.88 6.77 20.23
C VAL A 225 -10.85 5.34 19.65
N ASP A 226 -11.80 4.49 20.05
CA ASP A 226 -11.90 3.10 19.57
C ASP A 226 -12.71 2.97 18.27
N ASP A 227 -13.45 4.01 17.86
CA ASP A 227 -14.30 4.03 16.67
C ASP A 227 -13.60 4.60 15.43
N LYS A 228 -12.47 5.29 15.61
CA LYS A 228 -11.62 5.83 14.51
C LYS A 228 -11.34 4.82 13.38
N PRO A 229 -11.01 3.53 13.62
CA PRO A 229 -10.68 2.59 12.55
C PRO A 229 -11.83 2.31 11.57
N THR A 230 -13.06 2.69 11.92
CA THR A 230 -14.30 2.41 11.17
C THR A 230 -15.19 3.63 10.97
N THR A 231 -14.77 4.82 11.40
CA THR A 231 -15.60 6.03 11.38
C THR A 231 -14.89 7.20 10.70
N PHE A 232 -15.27 7.47 9.46
CA PHE A 232 -14.69 8.56 8.66
C PHE A 232 -15.58 8.92 7.46
N PRO A 233 -15.47 10.16 6.96
CA PRO A 233 -16.20 10.63 5.78
C PRO A 233 -15.82 9.81 4.55
N VAL A 234 -16.82 9.40 3.76
CA VAL A 234 -16.60 8.72 2.48
C VAL A 234 -16.71 9.71 1.33
N SER A 235 -17.84 10.40 1.19
CA SER A 235 -18.04 11.44 0.16
C SER A 235 -19.35 12.20 0.37
N PHE A 236 -19.56 13.31 -0.35
CA PHE A 236 -20.90 13.90 -0.48
C PHE A 236 -21.80 13.07 -1.39
N ASP A 237 -23.11 13.29 -1.31
CA ASP A 237 -24.04 12.92 -2.37
C ASP A 237 -23.88 13.87 -3.57
N ALA A 238 -24.66 13.65 -4.63
CA ALA A 238 -24.64 14.52 -5.79
C ALA A 238 -24.91 15.98 -5.38
N THR A 239 -25.90 16.18 -4.51
CA THR A 239 -26.50 17.49 -4.20
C THR A 239 -25.70 18.32 -3.20
N ASN A 240 -24.62 17.77 -2.62
CA ASN A 240 -23.84 18.33 -1.51
C ASN A 240 -24.66 18.61 -0.24
N LYS A 241 -25.85 17.99 -0.13
CA LYS A 241 -26.74 18.10 1.03
C LYS A 241 -26.64 16.89 1.94
N ASN A 242 -26.34 15.72 1.39
CA ASN A 242 -26.12 14.51 2.17
C ASN A 242 -24.66 14.07 2.03
N MET A 243 -24.20 13.25 2.97
CA MET A 243 -22.84 12.77 3.01
C MET A 243 -22.79 11.31 3.40
N TYR A 244 -22.12 10.51 2.58
CA TYR A 244 -21.77 9.13 2.86
C TYR A 244 -20.64 9.07 3.89
N TRP A 245 -20.78 8.20 4.87
CA TRP A 245 -19.79 7.94 5.92
C TRP A 245 -19.65 6.45 6.14
N LEU A 246 -18.43 6.00 6.44
CA LEU A 246 -18.26 4.79 7.22
C LEU A 246 -18.45 5.17 8.69
N TRP A 247 -19.21 4.33 9.40
CA TRP A 247 -19.69 4.58 10.75
C TRP A 247 -19.44 3.36 11.65
N GLY A 248 -18.62 3.55 12.69
CA GLY A 248 -18.21 2.48 13.60
C GLY A 248 -19.09 2.34 14.85
N GLU A 249 -19.85 3.35 15.23
CA GLU A 249 -20.65 3.33 16.46
C GLU A 249 -21.63 2.14 16.45
N GLY A 250 -21.67 1.37 17.54
CA GLY A 250 -22.53 0.20 17.67
C GLY A 250 -22.14 -1.05 16.86
N THR A 251 -21.14 -0.99 15.97
CA THR A 251 -20.67 -2.14 15.18
C THR A 251 -19.17 -2.37 15.30
N ASP A 252 -18.69 -3.57 14.96
CA ASP A 252 -17.25 -3.88 14.95
C ASP A 252 -16.63 -3.69 13.55
N LEU A 253 -17.36 -4.13 12.53
CA LEU A 253 -16.94 -4.11 11.12
C LEU A 253 -17.28 -2.79 10.41
N GLY A 254 -18.10 -1.93 11.01
CA GLY A 254 -18.56 -0.68 10.42
C GLY A 254 -19.79 -0.81 9.53
N THR A 255 -20.45 0.33 9.33
CA THR A 255 -21.65 0.50 8.52
C THR A 255 -21.44 1.68 7.56
N LEU A 256 -21.78 1.50 6.28
CA LEU A 256 -21.94 2.61 5.35
C LEU A 256 -23.31 3.26 5.58
N ILE A 257 -23.28 4.53 5.96
CA ILE A 257 -24.47 5.37 6.16
C ILE A 257 -24.49 6.53 5.17
N THR A 258 -25.65 7.17 5.03
CA THR A 258 -25.78 8.55 4.56
C THR A 258 -26.43 9.40 5.64
N MET A 259 -26.06 10.68 5.73
CA MET A 259 -26.72 11.64 6.61
C MET A 259 -26.80 13.04 5.99
N PRO A 260 -27.86 13.84 6.24
CA PRO A 260 -27.90 15.24 5.84
C PRO A 260 -26.80 16.03 6.54
N PHE A 261 -26.01 16.78 5.77
CA PHE A 261 -24.83 17.49 6.27
C PHE A 261 -25.18 18.47 7.41
N ASP A 262 -26.34 19.12 7.38
CA ASP A 262 -26.76 20.04 8.43
C ASP A 262 -27.39 19.36 9.66
N ARG A 263 -27.70 18.06 9.60
CA ARG A 263 -28.39 17.30 10.65
C ARG A 263 -27.71 15.94 10.90
N PRO A 264 -26.48 15.91 11.47
CA PRO A 264 -25.65 14.69 11.61
C PRO A 264 -26.21 13.61 12.57
N THR A 265 -27.34 13.89 13.22
CA THR A 265 -28.12 12.94 14.03
C THR A 265 -29.12 12.15 13.19
N GLU A 266 -29.49 12.62 12.00
CA GLU A 266 -30.37 11.92 11.06
C GLU A 266 -29.53 11.01 10.15
N ARG A 267 -29.35 9.76 10.54
CA ARG A 267 -28.51 8.79 9.83
C ARG A 267 -29.36 7.68 9.21
N GLU A 268 -29.16 7.42 7.92
CA GLU A 268 -29.75 6.30 7.20
C GLU A 268 -28.68 5.25 6.92
N VAL A 269 -28.97 3.99 7.26
CA VAL A 269 -28.08 2.85 7.00
C VAL A 269 -28.26 2.37 5.57
N LEU A 270 -27.18 2.36 4.80
CA LEU A 270 -27.16 1.84 3.44
C LEU A 270 -26.66 0.40 3.40
N TYR A 271 -25.58 0.09 4.13
CA TYR A 271 -25.00 -1.25 4.21
C TYR A 271 -24.28 -1.48 5.53
N THR A 272 -24.51 -2.61 6.19
CA THR A 272 -23.75 -3.03 7.38
C THR A 272 -22.86 -4.21 7.02
N ALA A 273 -21.57 -4.13 7.34
CA ALA A 273 -20.64 -5.21 7.06
C ALA A 273 -20.93 -6.47 7.89
N THR A 274 -20.68 -7.63 7.28
CA THR A 274 -21.07 -8.94 7.84
C THR A 274 -19.90 -9.88 8.11
N ARG A 275 -18.76 -9.72 7.42
CA ARG A 275 -17.62 -10.64 7.46
C ARG A 275 -16.28 -9.94 7.65
N ALA A 276 -16.06 -8.80 6.99
CA ALA A 276 -14.88 -7.96 7.11
C ALA A 276 -15.28 -6.47 7.10
N GLN A 277 -14.38 -5.58 7.48
CA GLN A 277 -14.63 -4.14 7.31
C GLN A 277 -14.88 -3.81 5.83
N ILE A 278 -15.74 -2.82 5.61
CA ILE A 278 -16.01 -2.27 4.28
C ILE A 278 -14.70 -1.73 3.71
N GLY A 279 -14.30 -2.25 2.56
CA GLY A 279 -13.11 -1.85 1.81
C GLY A 279 -13.47 -0.84 0.73
N ASN A 280 -13.60 -1.29 -0.51
CA ASN A 280 -13.94 -0.38 -1.60
C ASN A 280 -15.44 -0.01 -1.58
N ILE A 281 -15.74 1.26 -1.85
CA ILE A 281 -17.09 1.79 -2.00
C ILE A 281 -17.19 2.41 -3.40
N LEU A 282 -17.90 1.74 -4.29
CA LEU A 282 -18.06 2.17 -5.67
C LEU A 282 -19.27 3.10 -5.78
N LEU A 283 -19.02 4.40 -5.98
CA LEU A 283 -20.03 5.41 -6.29
C LEU A 283 -20.04 5.72 -7.79
N HIS A 284 -21.19 6.09 -8.34
CA HIS A 284 -21.30 6.57 -9.72
C HIS A 284 -20.41 7.83 -9.91
N PRO A 285 -19.61 7.95 -10.99
CA PRO A 285 -18.70 9.08 -11.19
C PRO A 285 -19.39 10.44 -11.40
N MET A 286 -20.64 10.50 -11.88
CA MET A 286 -21.48 11.72 -11.93
C MET A 286 -22.65 11.75 -10.94
N GLU A 287 -23.47 10.70 -10.87
CA GLU A 287 -24.72 10.71 -10.08
C GLU A 287 -24.52 10.54 -8.57
N LYS A 288 -23.37 10.01 -8.16
CA LYS A 288 -22.95 9.81 -6.76
C LYS A 288 -23.78 8.81 -5.96
N THR A 289 -24.68 8.13 -6.64
CA THR A 289 -25.40 6.94 -6.16
C THR A 289 -24.42 5.81 -5.83
N LEU A 290 -24.75 5.05 -4.77
CA LEU A 290 -24.02 3.84 -4.40
C LEU A 290 -24.26 2.75 -5.46
N LEU A 291 -23.18 2.16 -5.98
CA LEU A 291 -23.25 1.08 -6.97
C LEU A 291 -22.93 -0.27 -6.34
N ALA A 292 -21.85 -0.35 -5.56
CA ALA A 292 -21.42 -1.56 -4.87
C ALA A 292 -20.50 -1.26 -3.69
N VAL A 293 -20.37 -2.22 -2.78
CA VAL A 293 -19.37 -2.25 -1.71
C VAL A 293 -18.59 -3.56 -1.76
N THR A 294 -17.35 -3.54 -1.28
CA THR A 294 -16.48 -4.73 -1.23
C THR A 294 -16.05 -5.02 0.20
N GLU A 295 -16.31 -6.22 0.70
CA GLU A 295 -15.71 -6.74 1.93
C GLU A 295 -14.46 -7.57 1.60
N VAL A 296 -13.41 -7.52 2.41
CA VAL A 296 -12.16 -8.27 2.17
C VAL A 296 -11.76 -9.04 3.42
N TYR A 297 -12.21 -10.30 3.56
CA TYR A 297 -11.72 -11.19 4.62
C TYR A 297 -10.49 -11.95 4.14
N HIS A 298 -10.68 -13.12 3.49
CA HIS A 298 -9.60 -13.84 2.79
C HIS A 298 -9.45 -13.39 1.34
N LYS A 299 -10.54 -13.08 0.64
CA LYS A 299 -10.57 -12.54 -0.72
C LYS A 299 -11.58 -11.38 -0.78
N PRO A 300 -11.49 -10.47 -1.76
CA PRO A 300 -12.55 -9.49 -2.00
C PRO A 300 -13.86 -10.17 -2.43
N GLU A 301 -14.95 -9.78 -1.78
CA GLU A 301 -16.32 -10.21 -2.03
C GLU A 301 -17.17 -8.96 -2.34
N LEU A 302 -17.82 -8.94 -3.50
CA LEU A 302 -18.53 -7.77 -4.04
C LEU A 302 -20.04 -7.87 -3.75
N TYR A 303 -20.60 -6.77 -3.28
CA TYR A 303 -22.00 -6.63 -2.87
C TYR A 303 -22.61 -5.46 -3.66
N VAL A 304 -23.57 -5.74 -4.53
CA VAL A 304 -24.10 -4.77 -5.49
C VAL A 304 -25.38 -4.14 -4.94
N ALA A 305 -25.42 -2.81 -4.92
CA ALA A 305 -26.53 -2.02 -4.38
C ALA A 305 -27.45 -1.43 -5.46
N ASN A 306 -27.02 -1.42 -6.72
CA ASN A 306 -27.76 -0.82 -7.83
C ASN A 306 -28.04 -1.85 -8.95
N GLU A 307 -29.33 -2.18 -9.14
CA GLU A 307 -29.78 -3.15 -10.14
C GLU A 307 -29.44 -2.75 -11.59
N THR A 308 -29.34 -1.45 -11.89
CA THR A 308 -29.04 -0.93 -13.24
C THR A 308 -27.67 -1.37 -13.78
N TYR A 309 -26.75 -1.70 -12.87
CA TYR A 309 -25.37 -2.12 -13.18
C TYR A 309 -25.11 -3.58 -12.78
N MET A 310 -26.12 -4.31 -12.30
CA MET A 310 -25.99 -5.71 -11.88
C MET A 310 -25.55 -6.61 -13.03
N GLU A 311 -26.16 -6.47 -14.22
CA GLU A 311 -25.80 -7.28 -15.40
C GLU A 311 -24.34 -7.06 -15.83
N ASP A 312 -23.87 -5.81 -15.79
CA ASP A 312 -22.51 -5.44 -16.16
C ASP A 312 -21.50 -6.05 -15.18
N LEU A 313 -21.76 -5.92 -13.88
CA LEU A 313 -20.91 -6.51 -12.83
C LEU A 313 -20.96 -8.05 -12.86
N GLN A 314 -22.12 -8.66 -13.14
CA GLN A 314 -22.26 -10.11 -13.27
C GLN A 314 -21.50 -10.65 -14.47
N TYR A 315 -21.57 -9.98 -15.63
CA TYR A 315 -20.75 -10.30 -16.81
C TYR A 315 -19.26 -10.25 -16.47
N LEU A 316 -18.81 -9.19 -15.79
CA LEU A 316 -17.41 -9.02 -15.41
C LEU A 316 -16.94 -10.06 -14.39
N VAL A 317 -17.74 -10.44 -13.41
CA VAL A 317 -17.41 -11.52 -12.46
C VAL A 317 -17.30 -12.87 -13.20
N ASN A 318 -18.19 -13.13 -14.16
CA ASN A 318 -18.17 -14.35 -14.96
C ASN A 318 -17.01 -14.43 -15.98
N LEU A 319 -16.39 -13.30 -16.37
CA LEU A 319 -15.26 -13.27 -17.31
C LEU A 319 -13.98 -13.92 -16.75
N ARG A 320 -13.81 -13.91 -15.43
CA ARG A 320 -12.67 -14.50 -14.69
C ARG A 320 -13.17 -15.07 -13.35
N PRO A 321 -13.91 -16.19 -13.34
CA PRO A 321 -14.61 -16.68 -12.14
C PRO A 321 -13.67 -17.15 -11.00
N GLN A 322 -12.37 -17.32 -11.30
CA GLN A 322 -11.34 -17.68 -10.31
C GLN A 322 -10.62 -16.47 -9.68
N GLY A 323 -10.81 -15.27 -10.24
CA GLY A 323 -10.20 -14.03 -9.76
C GLY A 323 -11.24 -13.08 -9.15
N SER A 324 -10.83 -12.26 -8.18
CA SER A 324 -11.72 -11.26 -7.59
C SER A 324 -11.70 -9.98 -8.43
N LEU A 325 -12.83 -9.66 -9.07
CA LEU A 325 -13.02 -8.43 -9.86
C LEU A 325 -12.67 -7.18 -9.04
N GLN A 326 -11.93 -6.25 -9.65
CA GLN A 326 -11.67 -4.91 -9.15
C GLN A 326 -11.89 -3.89 -10.27
N ILE A 327 -12.59 -2.80 -9.96
CA ILE A 327 -12.75 -1.66 -10.88
C ILE A 327 -11.57 -0.70 -10.64
N LEU A 328 -10.78 -0.44 -11.69
CA LEU A 328 -9.62 0.45 -11.62
C LEU A 328 -9.97 1.91 -11.97
N SER A 329 -10.87 2.11 -12.94
CA SER A 329 -11.21 3.43 -13.45
C SER A 329 -12.53 3.40 -14.23
N LEU A 330 -13.24 4.52 -14.26
CA LEU A 330 -14.50 4.71 -14.99
C LEU A 330 -14.42 6.03 -15.78
N SER A 331 -14.95 6.05 -17.00
CA SER A 331 -15.33 7.32 -17.65
C SER A 331 -16.53 7.96 -16.92
N LEU A 332 -16.68 9.28 -16.99
CA LEU A 332 -17.75 10.01 -16.29
C LEU A 332 -19.15 9.57 -16.74
N ASP A 333 -19.29 9.25 -18.03
CA ASP A 333 -20.50 8.71 -18.65
C ASP A 333 -20.76 7.22 -18.38
N MET A 334 -19.86 6.55 -17.62
CA MET A 334 -19.88 5.12 -17.35
C MET A 334 -19.96 4.20 -18.59
N HIS A 335 -19.64 4.69 -19.78
CA HIS A 335 -19.60 3.87 -20.97
C HIS A 335 -18.36 2.96 -21.02
N THR A 336 -17.21 3.43 -20.53
CA THR A 336 -15.93 2.70 -20.56
C THR A 336 -15.41 2.50 -19.14
N TRP A 337 -15.12 1.25 -18.76
CA TRP A 337 -14.54 0.90 -17.47
C TRP A 337 -13.17 0.24 -17.69
N LEU A 338 -12.21 0.48 -16.80
CA LEU A 338 -11.01 -0.34 -16.67
C LEU A 338 -11.16 -1.27 -15.47
N VAL A 339 -10.89 -2.54 -15.67
CA VAL A 339 -11.04 -3.57 -14.63
C VAL A 339 -9.85 -4.52 -14.62
N THR A 340 -9.59 -5.10 -13.46
CA THR A 340 -8.58 -6.15 -13.25
C THR A 340 -9.16 -7.23 -12.35
N TYR A 341 -8.46 -8.36 -12.23
CA TYR A 341 -8.83 -9.45 -11.35
C TYR A 341 -7.69 -9.78 -10.41
N LEU A 342 -7.95 -9.83 -9.10
CA LEU A 342 -6.96 -10.33 -8.15
C LEU A 342 -6.92 -11.85 -8.24
N SER A 343 -5.77 -12.37 -8.63
CA SER A 343 -5.34 -13.77 -8.52
C SER A 343 -3.95 -13.76 -7.92
N ALA A 344 -3.59 -14.82 -7.18
CA ALA A 344 -2.25 -14.96 -6.59
C ALA A 344 -1.28 -15.69 -7.52
N ASP A 345 -1.83 -16.58 -8.35
CA ASP A 345 -1.15 -17.51 -9.26
C ASP A 345 -1.05 -16.99 -10.71
N LYS A 346 -1.52 -15.76 -10.97
CA LYS A 346 -1.39 -15.08 -12.27
C LYS A 346 -1.02 -13.61 -12.10
N PRO A 347 -0.16 -13.06 -12.97
CA PRO A 347 0.08 -11.62 -13.03
C PRO A 347 -1.19 -10.84 -13.40
N TYR A 348 -1.20 -9.55 -13.07
CA TYR A 348 -2.33 -8.66 -13.32
C TYR A 348 -2.66 -8.50 -14.82
N GLU A 349 -3.84 -8.96 -15.21
CA GLU A 349 -4.51 -8.67 -16.49
C GLU A 349 -5.44 -7.45 -16.34
N ILE A 350 -5.26 -6.42 -17.17
CA ILE A 350 -6.13 -5.24 -17.24
C ILE A 350 -7.00 -5.30 -18.49
N PHE A 351 -8.32 -5.16 -18.30
CA PHE A 351 -9.32 -5.16 -19.36
C PHE A 351 -9.95 -3.79 -19.52
N ILE A 352 -10.33 -3.45 -20.76
CA ILE A 352 -11.25 -2.38 -21.07
C ILE A 352 -12.64 -2.95 -21.31
N TYR A 353 -13.60 -2.60 -20.46
CA TYR A 353 -14.99 -2.98 -20.61
C TYR A 353 -15.76 -1.84 -21.29
N ARG A 354 -16.45 -2.17 -22.37
CA ARG A 354 -17.33 -1.25 -23.12
C ARG A 354 -18.77 -1.64 -22.84
N ARG A 355 -19.41 -0.89 -21.95
CA ARG A 355 -20.77 -1.18 -21.48
C ARG A 355 -21.77 -1.27 -22.63
N TRP A 356 -21.67 -0.36 -23.60
CA TRP A 356 -22.55 -0.32 -24.78
C TRP A 356 -22.38 -1.52 -25.74
N LEU A 357 -21.30 -2.30 -25.63
CA LEU A 357 -21.10 -3.55 -26.36
C LEU A 357 -21.26 -4.79 -25.48
N LYS A 358 -21.45 -4.63 -24.15
CA LYS A 358 -21.33 -5.68 -23.14
C LYS A 358 -20.10 -6.58 -23.36
N SER A 359 -18.96 -5.97 -23.65
CA SER A 359 -17.74 -6.66 -24.06
C SER A 359 -16.50 -6.12 -23.36
N ALA A 360 -15.67 -7.02 -22.83
CA ALA A 360 -14.36 -6.70 -22.27
C ALA A 360 -13.23 -7.18 -23.20
N GLU A 361 -12.30 -6.29 -23.52
CA GLU A 361 -11.08 -6.60 -24.27
C GLU A 361 -9.86 -6.54 -23.33
N LEU A 362 -8.94 -7.51 -23.41
CA LEU A 362 -7.66 -7.46 -22.70
C LEU A 362 -6.81 -6.31 -23.27
N LEU A 363 -6.44 -5.33 -22.43
CA LEU A 363 -5.48 -4.30 -22.80
C LEU A 363 -4.05 -4.78 -22.60
N PHE A 364 -3.72 -5.22 -21.38
CA PHE A 364 -2.35 -5.53 -20.98
C PHE A 364 -2.30 -6.64 -19.93
N ASN A 365 -1.31 -7.51 -20.04
CA ASN A 365 -0.69 -8.17 -18.89
C ASN A 365 0.50 -7.29 -18.42
N LEU A 366 0.64 -7.05 -17.12
CA LEU A 366 1.75 -6.28 -16.56
C LEU A 366 3.11 -7.03 -16.61
N TYR A 367 3.08 -8.37 -16.54
CA TYR A 367 4.25 -9.25 -16.56
C TYR A 367 4.00 -10.49 -17.46
N PRO A 368 3.87 -10.33 -18.79
CA PRO A 368 3.59 -11.45 -19.70
C PRO A 368 4.70 -12.53 -19.69
N GLU A 369 5.95 -12.13 -19.45
CA GLU A 369 7.08 -13.06 -19.30
C GLU A 369 6.94 -14.02 -18.09
N LEU A 370 6.06 -13.73 -17.13
CA LEU A 370 5.81 -14.62 -16.00
C LEU A 370 4.79 -15.73 -16.33
N GLU A 371 4.03 -15.64 -17.43
CA GLU A 371 3.03 -16.67 -17.82
C GLU A 371 3.65 -18.04 -18.13
N LYS A 372 4.96 -18.09 -18.44
CA LYS A 372 5.71 -19.33 -18.70
C LYS A 372 6.20 -20.05 -17.44
N TYR A 373 5.98 -19.47 -16.25
CA TYR A 373 6.34 -20.07 -14.97
C TYR A 373 5.10 -20.43 -14.17
N GLU A 374 5.17 -21.53 -13.43
CA GLU A 374 4.17 -21.84 -12.43
C GLU A 374 4.40 -20.94 -11.20
N LEU A 375 3.38 -20.15 -10.84
CA LEU A 375 3.42 -19.24 -9.69
C LEU A 375 2.72 -19.86 -8.49
N ASN A 376 3.02 -19.36 -7.29
CA ASN A 376 2.39 -19.86 -6.07
C ASN A 376 0.91 -19.51 -6.02
N LYS A 377 0.14 -20.33 -5.31
CA LYS A 377 -1.16 -19.92 -4.77
C LYS A 377 -0.94 -19.19 -3.44
N MET A 378 -1.93 -18.41 -3.03
CA MET A 378 -2.01 -17.75 -1.73
C MET A 378 -3.34 -18.16 -1.11
N ILE A 379 -3.29 -18.79 0.06
CA ILE A 379 -4.45 -19.37 0.72
C ILE A 379 -4.70 -18.60 2.00
N GLY A 380 -5.85 -17.93 2.10
CA GLY A 380 -6.30 -17.30 3.33
C GLY A 380 -6.94 -18.33 4.27
N PHE A 381 -6.55 -18.30 5.53
CA PHE A 381 -7.05 -19.17 6.59
C PHE A 381 -7.10 -18.41 7.92
N ASP A 382 -7.76 -19.01 8.91
CA ASP A 382 -7.78 -18.52 10.29
C ASP A 382 -7.11 -19.53 11.23
N PHE A 383 -6.54 -19.04 12.32
CA PHE A 383 -6.11 -19.85 13.46
C PHE A 383 -6.45 -19.12 14.78
N LEU A 384 -6.36 -19.84 15.90
CA LEU A 384 -6.48 -19.25 17.23
C LEU A 384 -5.09 -19.02 17.82
N ALA A 385 -4.82 -17.78 18.24
CA ALA A 385 -3.69 -17.46 19.10
C ALA A 385 -3.89 -18.05 20.52
N ARG A 386 -2.83 -18.05 21.33
CA ARG A 386 -2.80 -18.65 22.67
C ARG A 386 -3.81 -18.09 23.68
N ASP A 387 -4.35 -16.90 23.42
CA ASP A 387 -5.41 -16.26 24.21
C ASP A 387 -6.81 -16.40 23.57
N ASN A 388 -6.98 -17.35 22.64
CA ASN A 388 -8.17 -17.61 21.84
C ASN A 388 -8.60 -16.46 20.91
N GLN A 389 -7.74 -15.47 20.66
CA GLN A 389 -7.97 -14.50 19.60
C GLN A 389 -7.89 -15.20 18.24
N GLN A 390 -8.95 -15.11 17.43
CA GLN A 390 -8.92 -15.54 16.04
C GLN A 390 -8.07 -14.55 15.22
N ILE A 391 -7.07 -15.07 14.51
CA ILE A 391 -6.15 -14.32 13.66
C ILE A 391 -6.25 -14.88 12.24
N GLN A 392 -6.38 -13.97 11.27
CA GLN A 392 -6.37 -14.32 9.85
C GLN A 392 -4.92 -14.32 9.34
N ALA A 393 -4.56 -15.33 8.56
CA ALA A 393 -3.25 -15.44 7.93
C ALA A 393 -3.35 -15.95 6.49
N TYR A 394 -2.29 -15.72 5.73
CA TYR A 394 -2.11 -16.24 4.38
C TYR A 394 -0.88 -17.13 4.33
N ILE A 395 -1.01 -18.30 3.70
CA ILE A 395 0.11 -19.17 3.37
C ILE A 395 0.28 -19.24 1.85
N SER A 396 1.51 -19.08 1.39
CA SER A 396 1.93 -19.37 0.01
C SER A 396 2.96 -20.49 0.04
N LEU A 397 2.76 -21.55 -0.74
CA LEU A 397 3.68 -22.69 -0.81
C LEU A 397 4.48 -22.65 -2.12
N PRO A 398 5.68 -23.26 -2.19
CA PRO A 398 6.38 -23.49 -3.46
C PRO A 398 5.43 -24.17 -4.48
N PRO A 399 5.41 -23.73 -5.75
CA PRO A 399 4.43 -24.24 -6.72
C PRO A 399 4.46 -25.77 -6.90
N SER A 400 5.66 -26.35 -6.88
CA SER A 400 5.89 -27.79 -7.02
C SER A 400 5.63 -28.61 -5.74
N THR A 401 5.10 -28.01 -4.67
CA THR A 401 4.91 -28.71 -3.39
C THR A 401 3.74 -29.69 -3.47
N SER A 402 4.05 -30.98 -3.34
CA SER A 402 3.03 -32.03 -3.22
C SER A 402 2.21 -31.84 -1.94
N LEU A 403 0.89 -31.87 -2.05
CA LEU A 403 -0.06 -31.64 -0.95
C LEU A 403 -0.67 -32.95 -0.45
N ARG A 404 -1.01 -33.00 0.84
CA ARG A 404 -1.77 -34.10 1.44
C ARG A 404 -3.25 -33.94 1.13
N LYS A 405 -3.92 -35.04 0.81
CA LYS A 405 -5.36 -35.09 0.57
C LYS A 405 -6.15 -35.11 1.88
N SER A 406 -7.43 -34.76 1.83
CA SER A 406 -8.30 -34.72 3.02
C SER A 406 -8.55 -36.08 3.68
N ASN A 407 -8.30 -37.19 2.97
CA ASN A 407 -8.30 -38.56 3.52
C ASN A 407 -6.94 -39.00 4.10
N GLU A 408 -5.88 -38.20 3.94
CA GLU A 408 -4.52 -38.49 4.43
C GLU A 408 -4.19 -37.73 5.73
N VAL A 409 -5.09 -36.86 6.20
CA VAL A 409 -4.91 -35.99 7.39
C VAL A 409 -5.95 -36.30 8.49
N SER A 410 -5.77 -35.74 9.68
CA SER A 410 -6.73 -35.92 10.78
C SER A 410 -8.08 -35.24 10.47
N LEU A 411 -9.15 -35.64 11.19
CA LEU A 411 -10.46 -35.01 11.02
C LEU A 411 -10.42 -33.48 11.29
N ALA A 412 -9.60 -33.03 12.23
CA ALA A 412 -9.41 -31.61 12.56
C ALA A 412 -8.60 -30.83 11.51
N ASP A 413 -7.99 -31.53 10.55
CA ASP A 413 -7.11 -30.95 9.53
C ASP A 413 -7.71 -30.96 8.12
N LYS A 414 -8.85 -31.63 7.92
CA LYS A 414 -9.46 -31.81 6.59
C LYS A 414 -9.71 -30.51 5.86
N GLY A 415 -10.27 -29.50 6.53
CA GLY A 415 -10.52 -28.20 5.93
C GLY A 415 -9.24 -27.51 5.44
N TYR A 416 -8.14 -27.59 6.20
CA TYR A 416 -6.85 -27.04 5.78
C TYR A 416 -6.22 -27.83 4.61
N ALA A 417 -6.42 -29.15 4.54
CA ALA A 417 -6.02 -29.96 3.38
C ALA A 417 -6.87 -29.66 2.14
N GLU A 418 -8.18 -29.45 2.28
CA GLU A 418 -9.10 -29.09 1.19
C GLU A 418 -8.82 -27.68 0.63
N LEU A 419 -8.37 -26.75 1.49
CA LEU A 419 -7.82 -25.46 1.09
C LEU A 419 -6.45 -25.55 0.38
N GLY A 420 -5.79 -26.73 0.42
CA GLY A 420 -4.48 -26.96 -0.20
C GLY A 420 -3.28 -26.49 0.63
N MET A 421 -3.42 -26.37 1.95
CA MET A 421 -2.37 -25.81 2.83
C MET A 421 -1.37 -26.82 3.36
N ILE A 422 -1.73 -28.11 3.43
CA ILE A 422 -0.93 -29.11 4.13
C ILE A 422 -0.01 -29.83 3.12
N PRO A 423 1.31 -29.64 3.18
CA PRO A 423 2.25 -30.31 2.28
C PRO A 423 2.51 -31.77 2.71
N ALA A 424 2.98 -32.59 1.77
CA ALA A 424 3.41 -33.97 2.03
C ALA A 424 4.72 -34.06 2.83
N LYS A 425 5.48 -32.96 2.88
CA LYS A 425 6.68 -32.78 3.72
C LYS A 425 6.69 -31.35 4.28
N PRO A 426 7.08 -31.12 5.54
CA PRO A 426 7.26 -29.77 6.06
C PRO A 426 8.19 -28.94 5.16
N GLN A 427 7.87 -27.65 5.02
CA GLN A 427 8.60 -26.71 4.18
C GLN A 427 9.55 -25.86 5.03
N LYS A 428 10.56 -25.27 4.37
CA LYS A 428 11.26 -24.09 4.88
C LYS A 428 10.27 -22.93 4.90
N LEU A 429 10.23 -22.15 5.98
CA LEU A 429 9.24 -21.09 6.15
C LEU A 429 9.91 -19.72 6.29
N ILE A 430 9.35 -18.72 5.63
CA ILE A 430 9.61 -17.32 5.93
C ILE A 430 8.30 -16.75 6.46
N ILE A 431 8.29 -16.38 7.75
CA ILE A 431 7.21 -15.54 8.27
C ILE A 431 7.52 -14.09 7.89
N MET A 432 6.51 -13.42 7.31
CA MET A 432 6.64 -12.07 6.78
C MET A 432 5.61 -11.14 7.44
N PRO A 433 5.93 -10.54 8.60
CA PRO A 433 5.07 -9.55 9.24
C PRO A 433 5.02 -8.27 8.41
N HIS A 434 3.82 -7.77 8.14
CA HIS A 434 3.63 -6.53 7.39
C HIS A 434 4.05 -5.26 8.16
N GLY A 435 4.30 -4.17 7.42
CA GLY A 435 4.53 -2.83 7.99
C GLY A 435 3.26 -2.21 8.59
N GLY A 436 3.35 -0.96 9.05
CA GLY A 436 2.23 -0.25 9.68
C GLY A 436 2.53 0.10 11.15
N PRO A 437 1.94 -0.59 12.15
CA PRO A 437 1.22 -1.86 12.05
C PRO A 437 -0.28 -1.77 11.72
N LYS A 438 -0.90 -0.57 11.73
CA LYS A 438 -2.30 -0.37 11.31
C LYS A 438 -2.45 -0.46 9.77
N ALA A 439 -2.06 -1.60 9.22
CA ALA A 439 -2.16 -2.01 7.82
C ALA A 439 -2.70 -3.45 7.77
N ARG A 440 -2.46 -4.19 6.69
CA ARG A 440 -2.73 -5.63 6.57
C ARG A 440 -2.06 -6.22 5.32
N ASP A 441 -1.85 -7.52 5.31
CA ASP A 441 -1.72 -8.33 4.10
C ASP A 441 -3.09 -8.59 3.44
N VAL A 442 -3.09 -8.72 2.11
CA VAL A 442 -4.28 -8.95 1.28
C VAL A 442 -4.01 -10.00 0.20
N TYR A 443 -5.07 -10.69 -0.26
CA TYR A 443 -4.97 -11.66 -1.35
C TYR A 443 -4.71 -11.02 -2.71
N GLY A 444 -3.69 -11.50 -3.42
CA GLY A 444 -3.37 -11.13 -4.79
C GLY A 444 -1.98 -11.58 -5.20
N PHE A 445 -1.55 -11.23 -6.42
CA PHE A 445 -0.21 -11.52 -6.90
C PHE A 445 0.80 -10.64 -6.17
N SER A 446 1.79 -11.27 -5.56
CA SER A 446 2.91 -10.65 -4.87
C SER A 446 4.22 -11.13 -5.50
N PRO A 447 5.02 -10.23 -6.12
CA PRO A 447 6.34 -10.58 -6.63
C PRO A 447 7.27 -11.16 -5.55
N ILE A 448 7.11 -10.74 -4.29
CA ILE A 448 7.87 -11.27 -3.15
C ILE A 448 7.46 -12.72 -2.84
N ASN A 449 6.16 -13.03 -2.87
CA ASN A 449 5.70 -14.40 -2.66
C ASN A 449 6.16 -15.30 -3.81
N ALA A 450 5.98 -14.85 -5.06
CA ALA A 450 6.45 -15.57 -6.25
C ALA A 450 7.96 -15.82 -6.23
N PHE A 451 8.75 -14.83 -5.81
CA PHE A 451 10.18 -14.93 -5.57
C PHE A 451 10.50 -16.02 -4.52
N LEU A 452 10.06 -15.84 -3.27
CA LEU A 452 10.43 -16.73 -2.17
C LEU A 452 9.93 -18.17 -2.37
N THR A 453 8.71 -18.35 -2.87
CA THR A 453 8.14 -19.68 -3.17
C THR A 453 8.86 -20.39 -4.30
N ASN A 454 9.29 -19.68 -5.35
CA ASN A 454 10.13 -20.25 -6.41
C ASN A 454 11.53 -20.66 -5.93
N ARG A 455 12.08 -20.02 -4.88
CA ARG A 455 13.33 -20.45 -4.23
C ARG A 455 13.16 -21.64 -3.28
N GLY A 456 11.93 -22.09 -3.05
CA GLY A 456 11.61 -23.24 -2.20
C GLY A 456 11.23 -22.89 -0.75
N TYR A 457 10.83 -21.64 -0.48
CA TYR A 457 10.34 -21.21 0.83
C TYR A 457 8.81 -21.08 0.82
N ALA A 458 8.13 -21.67 1.79
CA ALA A 458 6.76 -21.25 2.11
C ALA A 458 6.78 -19.84 2.73
N VAL A 459 5.79 -19.02 2.41
CA VAL A 459 5.65 -17.64 2.92
C VAL A 459 4.38 -17.54 3.76
N LEU A 460 4.54 -17.20 5.03
CA LEU A 460 3.45 -17.01 5.99
C LEU A 460 3.30 -15.52 6.30
N GLN A 461 2.18 -14.95 5.89
CA GLN A 461 1.78 -13.56 6.15
C GLN A 461 0.67 -13.57 7.21
N VAL A 462 0.83 -12.82 8.29
CA VAL A 462 -0.07 -12.89 9.46
C VAL A 462 -0.67 -11.52 9.72
N ASN A 463 -1.99 -11.42 9.67
CA ASN A 463 -2.71 -10.22 10.07
C ASN A 463 -2.93 -10.23 11.59
N PHE A 464 -1.83 -10.08 12.33
CA PHE A 464 -1.76 -10.03 13.80
C PHE A 464 -2.62 -8.91 14.40
N ARG A 465 -2.94 -8.97 15.70
CA ARG A 465 -3.73 -7.93 16.38
C ARG A 465 -3.09 -6.55 16.18
N GLY A 466 -3.88 -5.54 15.84
CA GLY A 466 -3.38 -4.27 15.27
C GLY A 466 -3.67 -4.12 13.79
N SER A 467 -3.85 -5.24 13.07
CA SER A 467 -4.24 -5.22 11.66
C SER A 467 -5.59 -4.55 11.43
N THR A 468 -5.71 -3.88 10.29
CA THR A 468 -6.96 -3.30 9.78
C THR A 468 -7.74 -4.32 8.97
N GLY A 469 -9.01 -4.07 8.69
CA GLY A 469 -9.86 -4.89 7.82
C GLY A 469 -10.72 -5.96 8.52
N PHE A 470 -10.44 -6.29 9.77
CA PHE A 470 -11.09 -7.42 10.49
C PHE A 470 -11.98 -7.00 11.66
N GLY A 471 -12.27 -5.70 11.76
CA GLY A 471 -13.05 -5.11 12.84
C GLY A 471 -12.20 -4.22 13.73
N LYS A 472 -12.81 -3.13 14.24
CA LYS A 472 -12.12 -2.15 15.08
C LYS A 472 -11.58 -2.78 16.36
N LYS A 473 -12.20 -3.86 16.87
CA LYS A 473 -11.66 -4.64 18.00
C LYS A 473 -10.29 -5.23 17.68
N LEU A 474 -10.10 -5.93 16.56
CA LEU A 474 -8.79 -6.52 16.23
C LEU A 474 -7.74 -5.42 16.01
N THR A 475 -8.09 -4.32 15.34
CA THR A 475 -7.20 -3.17 15.17
C THR A 475 -6.82 -2.53 16.52
N ASN A 476 -7.78 -2.37 17.43
CA ASN A 476 -7.51 -1.76 18.73
C ASN A 476 -6.74 -2.68 19.70
N LEU A 477 -6.86 -4.01 19.55
CA LEU A 477 -6.08 -5.00 20.31
C LEU A 477 -4.56 -4.96 20.04
N GLY A 478 -4.09 -4.25 19.01
CA GLY A 478 -2.66 -3.99 18.80
C GLY A 478 -2.12 -2.74 19.52
N ASN A 479 -2.98 -1.85 20.02
CA ASN A 479 -2.55 -0.61 20.68
C ASN A 479 -1.72 -0.93 21.93
N GLY A 480 -0.44 -0.54 21.91
CA GLY A 480 0.51 -0.79 22.98
C GLY A 480 1.03 -2.22 23.11
N GLU A 481 0.78 -3.08 22.13
CA GLU A 481 1.21 -4.47 22.10
C GLU A 481 2.45 -4.72 21.20
N TRP A 482 3.10 -3.65 20.72
CA TRP A 482 4.41 -3.72 20.03
C TRP A 482 5.42 -4.42 20.94
N GLY A 483 6.06 -5.50 20.46
CA GLY A 483 7.00 -6.30 21.25
C GLY A 483 6.36 -7.16 22.34
N ARG A 484 5.02 -7.26 22.35
CA ARG A 484 4.20 -8.03 23.31
C ARG A 484 3.26 -8.97 22.56
N LYS A 485 1.93 -8.87 22.74
CA LYS A 485 0.97 -9.84 22.17
C LYS A 485 0.97 -9.89 20.64
N MET A 486 1.33 -8.79 19.96
CA MET A 486 1.52 -8.79 18.49
C MET A 486 2.63 -9.76 18.07
N HIS A 487 3.71 -9.85 18.85
CA HIS A 487 4.76 -10.85 18.64
C HIS A 487 4.27 -12.26 18.97
N TYR A 488 3.42 -12.41 19.99
CA TYR A 488 2.84 -13.72 20.33
C TYR A 488 1.94 -14.26 19.21
N ASP A 489 1.19 -13.43 18.51
CA ASP A 489 0.41 -13.85 17.33
C ASP A 489 1.31 -14.43 16.22
N LEU A 490 2.48 -13.83 16.00
CA LEU A 490 3.49 -14.33 15.04
C LEU A 490 4.07 -15.68 15.49
N LEU A 491 4.37 -15.83 16.77
CA LEU A 491 4.84 -17.10 17.34
C LEU A 491 3.76 -18.18 17.26
N ASP A 492 2.51 -17.85 17.55
CA ASP A 492 1.40 -18.81 17.51
C ASP A 492 1.07 -19.25 16.08
N ALA A 493 1.24 -18.37 15.09
CA ALA A 493 1.16 -18.73 13.67
C ALA A 493 2.27 -19.72 13.25
N ILE A 494 3.47 -19.58 13.84
CA ILE A 494 4.58 -20.53 13.66
C ILE A 494 4.26 -21.88 14.32
N GLU A 495 3.83 -21.88 15.58
CA GLU A 495 3.46 -23.12 16.30
C GLU A 495 2.32 -23.86 15.57
N PHE A 496 1.31 -23.13 15.09
CA PHE A 496 0.25 -23.67 14.25
C PHE A 496 0.83 -24.33 12.98
N SER A 497 1.70 -23.62 12.25
CA SER A 497 2.31 -24.13 11.01
C SER A 497 3.16 -25.37 11.24
N VAL A 498 3.90 -25.45 12.34
CA VAL A 498 4.66 -26.64 12.73
C VAL A 498 3.73 -27.79 13.13
N ALA A 499 2.72 -27.52 13.96
CA ALA A 499 1.76 -28.53 14.42
C ALA A 499 0.93 -29.15 13.29
N LYS A 500 0.63 -28.39 12.23
CA LYS A 500 -0.02 -28.89 11.00
C LYS A 500 0.94 -29.59 10.03
N GLY A 501 2.24 -29.63 10.32
CA GLY A 501 3.26 -30.18 9.43
C GLY A 501 3.52 -29.34 8.17
N ILE A 502 3.16 -28.05 8.19
CA ILE A 502 3.39 -27.10 7.10
C ILE A 502 4.86 -26.66 7.08
N ALA A 503 5.46 -26.45 8.26
CA ALA A 503 6.81 -25.93 8.41
C ALA A 503 7.71 -26.82 9.29
N ASP A 504 8.99 -26.93 8.96
CA ASP A 504 10.01 -27.46 9.87
C ASP A 504 10.42 -26.37 10.87
N ARG A 505 10.29 -26.64 12.17
CA ARG A 505 10.65 -25.73 13.26
C ARG A 505 12.08 -25.20 13.16
N ASN A 506 13.02 -25.97 12.62
CA ASN A 506 14.42 -25.59 12.53
C ASN A 506 14.73 -24.78 11.25
N GLN A 507 13.77 -24.60 10.35
CA GLN A 507 13.95 -23.96 9.04
C GLN A 507 13.01 -22.76 8.85
N ILE A 508 12.89 -21.92 9.89
CA ILE A 508 12.02 -20.74 9.91
C ILE A 508 12.86 -19.46 9.99
N ALA A 509 12.70 -18.56 9.03
CA ALA A 509 13.25 -17.21 9.07
C ALA A 509 12.13 -16.16 9.26
N ILE A 510 12.50 -14.99 9.78
CA ILE A 510 11.61 -13.82 9.88
C ILE A 510 12.13 -12.68 9.00
N MET A 511 11.27 -12.09 8.17
CA MET A 511 11.64 -11.01 7.26
C MET A 511 10.53 -9.96 7.23
N GLY A 512 10.84 -8.69 7.41
CA GLY A 512 9.79 -7.66 7.37
C GLY A 512 10.31 -6.25 7.18
N GLY A 513 9.42 -5.35 6.78
CA GLY A 513 9.71 -3.95 6.55
C GLY A 513 9.01 -3.02 7.53
N SER A 514 9.66 -1.91 7.93
CA SER A 514 9.07 -0.91 8.84
C SER A 514 8.69 -1.54 10.20
N TYR A 515 7.43 -1.51 10.62
CA TYR A 515 6.97 -2.32 11.77
C TYR A 515 7.34 -3.81 11.65
N GLY A 516 7.30 -4.39 10.44
CA GLY A 516 7.72 -5.77 10.21
C GLY A 516 9.22 -5.98 10.41
N GLY A 517 10.03 -4.94 10.17
CA GLY A 517 11.46 -4.92 10.48
C GLY A 517 11.69 -4.90 12.00
N TYR A 518 10.98 -4.03 12.71
CA TYR A 518 10.91 -4.07 14.18
C TYR A 518 10.48 -5.44 14.71
N ALA A 519 9.49 -6.10 14.09
CA ALA A 519 9.07 -7.44 14.46
C ALA A 519 10.17 -8.49 14.20
N ALA A 520 10.97 -8.35 13.14
CA ALA A 520 12.16 -9.19 12.91
C ALA A 520 13.23 -8.96 13.98
N LEU A 521 13.52 -7.70 14.34
CA LEU A 521 14.45 -7.35 15.41
C LEU A 521 13.97 -7.87 16.78
N VAL A 522 12.68 -7.74 17.11
CA VAL A 522 12.05 -8.34 18.30
C VAL A 522 12.19 -9.87 18.25
N GLY A 523 11.89 -10.50 17.12
CA GLY A 523 11.98 -11.93 16.95
C GLY A 523 13.38 -12.48 17.27
N LEU A 524 14.42 -11.80 16.81
CA LEU A 524 15.82 -12.19 17.04
C LEU A 524 16.36 -11.83 18.43
N THR A 525 15.83 -10.80 19.10
CA THR A 525 16.31 -10.34 20.43
C THR A 525 15.51 -10.93 21.61
N PHE A 526 14.19 -11.06 21.46
CA PHE A 526 13.28 -11.50 22.54
C PHE A 526 13.02 -13.01 22.46
N THR A 527 13.12 -13.61 21.26
CA THR A 527 12.98 -15.05 21.02
C THR A 527 14.15 -15.62 20.19
N PRO A 528 15.41 -15.45 20.64
CA PRO A 528 16.62 -15.70 19.85
C PRO A 528 16.81 -17.16 19.39
N ASP A 529 16.07 -18.10 19.97
CA ASP A 529 16.13 -19.53 19.64
C ASP A 529 15.02 -19.99 18.67
N THR A 530 14.01 -19.14 18.38
CA THR A 530 12.87 -19.51 17.52
C THR A 530 13.22 -19.54 16.02
N PHE A 531 14.09 -18.63 15.58
CA PHE A 531 14.38 -18.42 14.16
C PHE A 531 15.75 -18.98 13.77
N ALA A 532 15.89 -19.43 12.54
CA ALA A 532 17.17 -19.79 11.93
C ALA A 532 18.01 -18.54 11.61
N CYS A 533 17.35 -17.47 11.14
CA CYS A 533 17.91 -16.15 10.85
C CYS A 533 16.78 -15.12 10.70
N GLY A 534 17.11 -13.84 10.55
CA GLY A 534 16.12 -12.82 10.21
C GLY A 534 16.67 -11.66 9.37
N ILE A 535 15.75 -10.94 8.75
CA ILE A 535 16.00 -9.82 7.84
C ILE A 535 15.16 -8.63 8.28
N ASP A 536 15.83 -7.58 8.73
CA ASP A 536 15.25 -6.27 9.01
C ASP A 536 15.38 -5.37 7.78
N ILE A 537 14.28 -4.69 7.43
CA ILE A 537 14.23 -3.72 6.33
C ILE A 537 13.65 -2.43 6.93
N PHE A 538 14.52 -1.44 7.14
CA PHE A 538 14.20 -0.14 7.75
C PHE A 538 13.25 -0.21 8.97
N GLY A 539 13.50 -1.16 9.88
CA GLY A 539 12.76 -1.31 11.12
C GLY A 539 13.30 -0.42 12.24
N PRO A 540 12.43 0.22 13.04
CA PRO A 540 12.88 0.94 14.22
C PRO A 540 13.45 -0.04 15.24
N SER A 541 14.61 0.28 15.80
CA SER A 541 15.30 -0.50 16.84
C SER A 541 15.01 0.01 18.25
N ASN A 542 14.63 1.30 18.36
CA ASN A 542 14.36 2.01 19.59
C ASN A 542 13.09 2.85 19.46
N LEU A 543 12.06 2.46 20.22
CA LEU A 543 10.76 3.13 20.24
C LEU A 543 10.81 4.54 20.85
N ILE A 544 11.88 4.88 21.58
CA ILE A 544 12.11 6.24 22.08
C ILE A 544 12.52 7.14 20.91
N SER A 545 13.63 6.87 20.23
CA SER A 545 14.12 7.71 19.12
C SER A 545 13.19 7.69 17.90
N LEU A 546 12.39 6.63 17.71
CA LEU A 546 11.27 6.62 16.76
C LEU A 546 10.26 7.75 17.05
N LEU A 547 9.86 7.94 18.32
CA LEU A 547 8.91 8.98 18.71
C LEU A 547 9.54 10.38 18.72
N GLU A 548 10.84 10.50 18.98
CA GLU A 548 11.60 11.76 18.87
C GLU A 548 11.77 12.22 17.41
N ALA A 549 11.84 11.28 16.46
CA ALA A 549 12.14 11.54 15.05
C ALA A 549 10.90 11.63 14.13
N VAL A 550 9.68 11.68 14.70
CA VAL A 550 8.41 11.71 13.96
C VAL A 550 8.39 12.86 12.94
N PRO A 551 8.05 12.59 11.65
CA PRO A 551 7.90 13.64 10.65
C PRO A 551 6.91 14.74 11.09
N PRO A 552 7.19 16.04 10.90
CA PRO A 552 6.31 17.10 11.36
C PRO A 552 4.86 16.97 10.88
N TYR A 553 4.65 16.52 9.64
CA TYR A 553 3.32 16.31 9.05
C TYR A 553 2.54 15.10 9.62
N TRP A 554 3.11 14.36 10.58
CA TRP A 554 2.41 13.35 11.38
C TRP A 554 1.97 13.86 12.76
N LEU A 555 2.45 15.03 13.22
CA LEU A 555 2.16 15.54 14.56
C LEU A 555 0.67 15.82 14.81
N GLY A 556 -0.11 16.08 13.75
CA GLY A 556 -1.57 16.19 13.84
C GLY A 556 -2.29 14.89 14.21
N PHE A 557 -1.59 13.75 14.22
CA PHE A 557 -2.08 12.42 14.62
C PHE A 557 -1.21 11.78 15.72
N TYR A 558 -0.51 12.60 16.51
CA TYR A 558 0.46 12.13 17.50
C TYR A 558 -0.19 11.30 18.62
N GLN A 559 -1.45 11.58 19.00
CA GLN A 559 -2.12 10.84 20.07
C GLN A 559 -2.48 9.42 19.64
N ASP A 560 -2.89 9.22 18.38
CA ASP A 560 -3.06 7.87 17.84
C ASP A 560 -1.73 7.11 17.73
N LEU A 561 -0.62 7.80 17.40
CA LEU A 561 0.72 7.19 17.41
C LEU A 561 1.15 6.76 18.82
N VAL A 562 0.97 7.62 19.83
CA VAL A 562 1.25 7.31 21.25
C VAL A 562 0.39 6.14 21.73
N LYS A 563 -0.92 6.11 21.39
CA LYS A 563 -1.81 4.98 21.70
C LYS A 563 -1.36 3.70 21.00
N MET A 564 -0.98 3.78 19.73
CA MET A 564 -0.55 2.63 18.92
C MET A 564 0.74 2.03 19.48
N VAL A 565 1.75 2.84 19.81
CA VAL A 565 3.02 2.39 20.41
C VAL A 565 2.84 2.02 21.89
N GLY A 566 1.88 2.62 22.59
CA GLY A 566 1.42 2.29 23.94
C GLY A 566 2.18 2.91 25.10
N ALA A 567 2.87 4.02 24.86
CA ALA A 567 3.61 4.75 25.88
C ALA A 567 3.96 6.17 25.39
N ASP A 568 3.78 7.16 26.26
CA ASP A 568 4.14 8.54 26.00
C ASP A 568 5.61 8.79 26.38
N ILE A 569 6.39 9.31 25.43
CA ILE A 569 7.79 9.63 25.62
C ILE A 569 8.02 10.75 26.64
N ASP A 570 7.06 11.65 26.87
CA ASP A 570 7.24 12.74 27.83
C ASP A 570 7.13 12.30 29.30
N THR A 571 6.78 11.02 29.54
CA THR A 571 6.69 10.42 30.87
C THR A 571 7.83 9.44 31.15
N GLU A 572 8.39 9.46 32.35
CA GLU A 572 9.47 8.51 32.74
C GLU A 572 9.00 7.04 32.67
N ALA A 573 7.78 6.75 33.13
CA ALA A 573 7.18 5.43 33.02
C ALA A 573 6.98 5.00 31.54
N GLY A 574 6.63 5.94 30.66
CA GLY A 574 6.53 5.70 29.23
C GLY A 574 7.89 5.43 28.59
N LYS A 575 8.92 6.24 28.87
CA LYS A 575 10.31 5.97 28.45
C LYS A 575 10.78 4.58 28.87
N GLN A 576 10.50 4.16 30.11
CA GLN A 576 10.82 2.81 30.60
C GLN A 576 10.03 1.72 29.86
N SER A 577 8.74 1.92 29.59
CA SER A 577 7.89 1.01 28.79
C SER A 577 8.34 0.90 27.33
N LEU A 578 8.78 1.99 26.71
CA LEU A 578 9.36 2.03 25.35
C LEU A 578 10.70 1.28 25.33
N LYS A 579 11.60 1.59 26.27
CA LYS A 579 12.92 0.95 26.41
C LYS A 579 12.80 -0.57 26.59
N ALA A 580 11.88 -1.03 27.43
CA ALA A 580 11.65 -2.47 27.69
C ALA A 580 11.14 -3.24 26.46
N ARG A 581 10.72 -2.56 25.39
CA ARG A 581 10.18 -3.15 24.15
C ARG A 581 10.99 -2.76 22.91
N SER A 582 12.16 -2.18 23.11
CA SER A 582 13.05 -1.70 22.06
C SER A 582 14.20 -2.70 21.87
N PRO A 583 14.27 -3.43 20.73
CA PRO A 583 15.32 -4.41 20.45
C PRO A 583 16.74 -3.94 20.74
N LEU A 584 17.03 -2.65 20.53
CA LEU A 584 18.35 -2.03 20.78
C LEU A 584 18.97 -2.39 22.14
N PHE A 585 18.17 -2.41 23.21
CA PHE A 585 18.66 -2.68 24.56
C PHE A 585 18.81 -4.18 24.88
N PHE A 586 18.61 -5.03 23.89
CA PHE A 586 18.66 -6.50 23.96
C PHE A 586 19.43 -7.12 22.78
N ALA A 587 20.20 -6.31 22.04
CA ALA A 587 20.97 -6.74 20.86
C ALA A 587 22.01 -7.82 21.20
N ASP A 588 22.52 -7.83 22.44
CA ASP A 588 23.43 -8.84 23.02
C ASP A 588 22.84 -10.25 23.05
N ARG A 589 21.51 -10.39 22.95
CA ARG A 589 20.81 -11.68 22.97
C ARG A 589 20.77 -12.40 21.62
N ILE A 590 21.15 -11.75 20.53
CA ILE A 590 21.08 -12.34 19.19
C ILE A 590 22.09 -13.47 19.04
N LYS A 591 21.58 -14.66 18.66
CA LYS A 591 22.37 -15.89 18.45
C LYS A 591 22.39 -16.36 16.99
N LYS A 592 21.74 -15.62 16.08
CA LYS A 592 21.32 -16.08 14.76
C LYS A 592 21.71 -15.07 13.69
N PRO A 593 21.95 -15.49 12.43
CA PRO A 593 22.22 -14.57 11.34
C PRO A 593 21.18 -13.47 11.19
N ILE A 594 21.68 -12.24 11.02
CA ILE A 594 20.87 -11.04 10.80
C ILE A 594 21.40 -10.23 9.61
N MET A 595 20.48 -9.84 8.75
CA MET A 595 20.68 -8.87 7.67
C MET A 595 19.82 -7.64 7.93
N ILE A 596 20.37 -6.45 7.65
CA ILE A 596 19.70 -5.14 7.82
C ILE A 596 19.83 -4.34 6.52
N HIS A 597 18.71 -3.89 5.96
CA HIS A 597 18.65 -3.02 4.77
C HIS A 597 18.01 -1.66 5.11
N GLN A 598 18.66 -0.55 4.74
CA GLN A 598 18.20 0.80 5.09
C GLN A 598 18.38 1.80 3.94
N GLY A 599 17.38 2.64 3.68
CA GLY A 599 17.52 3.82 2.82
C GLY A 599 18.05 5.02 3.61
N ALA A 600 19.04 5.74 3.08
CA ALA A 600 19.69 6.83 3.82
C ALA A 600 18.79 8.07 4.00
N ASN A 601 17.83 8.29 3.09
CA ASN A 601 16.96 9.47 3.06
C ASN A 601 15.61 9.21 3.75
N ASP A 602 15.45 8.07 4.44
CA ASP A 602 14.20 7.64 5.05
C ASP A 602 13.65 8.69 6.03
N PRO A 603 12.47 9.28 5.75
CA PRO A 603 11.91 10.30 6.61
C PRO A 603 11.22 9.70 7.85
N ARG A 604 10.80 8.42 7.82
CA ARG A 604 9.93 7.78 8.82
C ARG A 604 10.72 7.01 9.86
N VAL A 605 11.65 6.16 9.40
CA VAL A 605 12.56 5.36 10.23
C VAL A 605 13.97 5.77 9.84
N LYS A 606 14.53 6.75 10.55
CA LYS A 606 15.82 7.35 10.21
C LYS A 606 16.91 6.29 10.16
N GLN A 607 17.90 6.45 9.27
CA GLN A 607 19.08 5.57 9.17
C GLN A 607 19.78 5.32 10.53
N GLN A 608 19.69 6.28 11.45
CA GLN A 608 20.16 6.18 12.83
C GLN A 608 19.62 4.93 13.57
N GLU A 609 18.39 4.47 13.28
CA GLU A 609 17.80 3.27 13.88
C GLU A 609 18.58 2.01 13.52
N SER A 610 18.96 1.83 12.25
CA SER A 610 19.83 0.73 11.85
C SER A 610 21.28 0.94 12.33
N ASP A 611 21.82 2.15 12.22
CA ASP A 611 23.21 2.45 12.60
C ASP A 611 23.47 2.18 14.10
N GLN A 612 22.55 2.58 14.99
CA GLN A 612 22.70 2.34 16.43
C GLN A 612 22.57 0.86 16.79
N PHE A 613 21.70 0.11 16.09
CA PHE A 613 21.55 -1.32 16.30
C PHE A 613 22.80 -2.11 15.83
N VAL A 614 23.31 -1.79 14.63
CA VAL A 614 24.56 -2.37 14.11
C VAL A 614 25.73 -2.06 15.04
N THR A 615 25.82 -0.85 15.57
CA THR A 615 26.84 -0.47 16.57
C THR A 615 26.73 -1.33 17.84
N ALA A 616 25.51 -1.61 18.31
CA ALA A 616 25.28 -2.48 19.46
C ALA A 616 25.67 -3.95 19.18
N LEU A 617 25.39 -4.48 17.98
CA LEU A 617 25.81 -5.82 17.57
C LEU A 617 27.34 -5.93 17.51
N GLN A 618 28.00 -4.98 16.84
CA GLN A 618 29.46 -4.94 16.71
C GLN A 618 30.16 -4.86 18.07
N LYS A 619 29.64 -4.05 19.00
CA LYS A 619 30.15 -3.97 20.38
C LYS A 619 30.08 -5.31 21.13
N ASN A 620 29.07 -6.13 20.83
CA ASN A 620 28.91 -7.48 21.38
C ASN A 620 29.57 -8.58 20.51
N GLN A 621 30.32 -8.21 19.48
CA GLN A 621 30.98 -9.12 18.53
C GLN A 621 30.00 -10.04 17.77
N ILE A 622 28.74 -9.62 17.63
CA ILE A 622 27.72 -10.36 16.88
C ILE A 622 27.81 -9.97 15.40
N PRO A 623 28.00 -10.93 14.48
CA PRO A 623 28.07 -10.64 13.06
C PRO A 623 26.73 -10.11 12.52
N VAL A 624 26.81 -9.25 11.49
CA VAL A 624 25.65 -8.65 10.81
C VAL A 624 26.03 -8.31 9.37
N THR A 625 25.12 -8.54 8.44
CA THR A 625 25.22 -7.96 7.09
C THR A 625 24.37 -6.69 7.04
N TYR A 626 24.98 -5.53 6.83
CA TYR A 626 24.31 -4.23 6.81
C TYR A 626 24.54 -3.53 5.47
N VAL A 627 23.45 -3.28 4.74
CA VAL A 627 23.49 -2.62 3.43
C VAL A 627 22.68 -1.34 3.46
N VAL A 628 23.32 -0.23 3.13
CA VAL A 628 22.70 1.10 3.06
C VAL A 628 22.58 1.54 1.61
N PHE A 629 21.43 2.10 1.25
CA PHE A 629 21.12 2.63 -0.08
C PHE A 629 21.11 4.18 0.00
N PRO A 630 22.19 4.87 -0.41
CA PRO A 630 22.38 6.32 -0.15
C PRO A 630 21.37 7.24 -0.85
N ASP A 631 20.70 6.76 -1.90
CA ASP A 631 19.78 7.51 -2.74
C ASP A 631 18.33 6.97 -2.67
N GLU A 632 17.99 6.27 -1.60
CA GLU A 632 16.66 5.72 -1.32
C GLU A 632 16.15 6.16 0.06
N GLY A 633 14.84 6.03 0.28
CA GLY A 633 14.15 6.37 1.53
C GLY A 633 13.50 5.15 2.19
N HIS A 634 12.23 5.28 2.60
CA HIS A 634 11.45 4.20 3.22
C HIS A 634 10.95 3.13 2.20
N GLY A 635 11.84 2.71 1.29
CA GLY A 635 11.57 1.84 0.16
C GLY A 635 12.62 1.98 -0.95
N PHE A 636 12.75 0.95 -1.80
CA PHE A 636 13.76 0.89 -2.87
C PHE A 636 13.12 1.12 -4.24
N SER A 637 13.13 2.39 -4.66
CA SER A 637 12.44 2.89 -5.84
C SER A 637 13.14 2.55 -7.16
N LYS A 638 14.48 2.65 -7.21
CA LYS A 638 15.27 2.38 -8.42
C LYS A 638 15.36 0.88 -8.67
N VAL A 639 15.22 0.49 -9.93
CA VAL A 639 15.34 -0.91 -10.38
C VAL A 639 16.67 -1.52 -9.92
N GLN A 640 17.78 -0.80 -10.08
CA GLN A 640 19.13 -1.23 -9.72
C GLN A 640 19.23 -1.56 -8.22
N ASN A 641 18.75 -0.65 -7.38
CA ASN A 641 18.75 -0.81 -5.93
C ASN A 641 17.81 -1.92 -5.48
N ARG A 642 16.62 -2.03 -6.08
CA ARG A 642 15.65 -3.08 -5.77
C ARG A 642 16.17 -4.47 -6.17
N LEU A 643 16.84 -4.61 -7.30
CA LEU A 643 17.47 -5.86 -7.72
C LEU A 643 18.64 -6.25 -6.80
N THR A 644 19.50 -5.30 -6.42
CA THR A 644 20.56 -5.54 -5.42
C THR A 644 20.01 -5.88 -4.04
N HIS A 645 18.93 -5.22 -3.60
CA HIS A 645 18.21 -5.53 -2.36
C HIS A 645 17.73 -6.99 -2.33
N TYR A 646 17.03 -7.44 -3.38
CA TYR A 646 16.57 -8.84 -3.43
C TYR A 646 17.71 -9.83 -3.67
N GLY A 647 18.78 -9.47 -4.38
CA GLY A 647 19.97 -10.31 -4.54
C GLY A 647 20.68 -10.60 -3.21
N HIS A 648 20.83 -9.59 -2.35
CA HIS A 648 21.34 -9.75 -0.98
C HIS A 648 20.43 -10.66 -0.14
N ILE A 649 19.11 -10.42 -0.16
CA ILE A 649 18.12 -11.24 0.55
C ILE A 649 18.18 -12.70 0.08
N GLU A 650 18.25 -12.95 -1.23
CA GLU A 650 18.30 -14.30 -1.79
C GLU A 650 19.53 -15.07 -1.31
N LYS A 651 20.70 -14.43 -1.39
CA LYS A 651 21.99 -14.99 -0.98
C LYS A 651 22.04 -15.26 0.51
N PHE A 652 21.47 -14.38 1.33
CA PHE A 652 21.39 -14.53 2.78
C PHE A 652 20.44 -15.67 3.19
N LEU A 653 19.24 -15.72 2.62
CA LEU A 653 18.28 -16.80 2.86
C LEU A 653 18.84 -18.15 2.39
N HIS A 654 19.49 -18.21 1.24
CA HIS A 654 20.17 -19.43 0.77
C HIS A 654 21.29 -19.87 1.74
N SER A 655 22.10 -18.94 2.24
CA SER A 655 23.16 -19.26 3.21
C SER A 655 22.62 -19.76 4.56
N CYS A 656 21.43 -19.30 4.97
CA CYS A 656 20.81 -19.64 6.26
C CYS A 656 19.93 -20.90 6.20
N LEU A 657 19.02 -20.99 5.23
CA LEU A 657 18.02 -22.06 5.11
C LEU A 657 18.34 -23.05 3.99
N GLY A 658 19.27 -22.73 3.09
CA GLY A 658 19.39 -23.36 1.77
C GLY A 658 18.16 -23.10 0.89
N GLY A 659 18.20 -23.51 -0.37
CA GLY A 659 17.13 -23.29 -1.34
C GLY A 659 17.74 -23.23 -2.74
N GLU A 660 16.93 -23.04 -3.78
CA GLU A 660 17.50 -22.59 -5.05
C GLU A 660 17.81 -21.09 -4.95
N TYR A 661 18.79 -20.60 -5.71
CA TYR A 661 19.03 -19.16 -5.85
C TYR A 661 19.68 -18.81 -7.19
N GLU A 662 19.42 -17.60 -7.68
CA GLU A 662 20.15 -16.98 -8.78
C GLU A 662 21.47 -16.40 -8.24
N PRO A 663 22.65 -16.78 -8.77
CA PRO A 663 23.94 -16.21 -8.35
C PRO A 663 23.94 -14.68 -8.32
N PHE A 664 24.61 -14.08 -7.35
CA PHE A 664 24.56 -12.63 -7.10
C PHE A 664 25.89 -12.07 -6.60
N GLU A 665 26.29 -10.94 -7.19
CA GLU A 665 27.42 -10.12 -6.76
C GLU A 665 26.97 -8.68 -6.52
N ASN A 666 27.51 -8.00 -5.50
CA ASN A 666 27.02 -6.67 -5.07
C ASN A 666 27.00 -5.61 -6.20
N GLN A 667 27.95 -5.70 -7.14
CA GLN A 667 28.11 -4.74 -8.23
C GLN A 667 27.27 -5.08 -9.49
N GLN A 668 26.55 -6.20 -9.51
CA GLN A 668 25.88 -6.74 -10.70
C GLN A 668 24.92 -5.77 -11.41
N TYR A 669 24.26 -4.88 -10.67
CA TYR A 669 23.20 -4.02 -11.19
C TYR A 669 23.55 -2.52 -11.21
N ASN A 670 24.82 -2.12 -11.00
CA ASN A 670 25.23 -0.71 -10.85
C ASN A 670 24.39 0.05 -9.78
N SER A 671 24.10 -0.61 -8.67
CA SER A 671 23.34 -0.05 -7.54
C SER A 671 24.18 0.93 -6.71
N SER A 672 23.53 1.87 -6.03
CA SER A 672 24.16 2.75 -5.04
C SER A 672 24.52 2.04 -3.72
N ALA A 673 24.05 0.80 -3.55
CA ALA A 673 24.14 0.03 -2.32
C ALA A 673 25.57 -0.10 -1.78
N THR A 674 25.75 0.34 -0.54
CA THR A 674 26.99 0.26 0.21
C THR A 674 26.85 -0.79 1.31
N VAL A 675 27.57 -1.90 1.20
CA VAL A 675 27.70 -2.89 2.26
C VAL A 675 28.63 -2.31 3.34
N ARG A 676 28.05 -1.90 4.49
CA ARG A 676 28.78 -1.27 5.61
C ARG A 676 29.31 -2.29 6.61
N ALA A 677 28.72 -3.48 6.67
CA ALA A 677 29.23 -4.64 7.41
C ALA A 677 28.80 -5.90 6.66
N ASP A 678 29.64 -6.95 6.66
CA ASP A 678 29.26 -8.26 6.15
C ASP A 678 29.83 -9.38 7.02
N GLY A 679 29.20 -9.61 8.17
CA GLY A 679 29.59 -10.65 9.12
C GLY A 679 29.33 -12.09 8.66
N TYR A 680 28.72 -12.27 7.48
CA TYR A 680 28.38 -13.58 6.91
C TYR A 680 29.00 -13.82 5.52
N ALA A 681 29.92 -12.96 5.09
CA ALA A 681 30.77 -13.23 3.93
C ALA A 681 31.56 -14.54 4.16
N PRO A 682 31.74 -15.40 3.13
CA PRO A 682 32.69 -16.50 3.20
C PRO A 682 34.07 -15.96 3.52
N THR A 683 34.74 -16.50 4.54
CA THR A 683 36.14 -16.18 4.81
C THR A 683 36.98 -16.62 3.63
N THR A 684 37.40 -15.66 2.79
CA THR A 684 38.37 -15.89 1.74
C THR A 684 39.71 -16.22 2.40
N THR A 685 40.01 -17.52 2.53
CA THR A 685 41.33 -18.01 2.92
C THR A 685 42.31 -17.66 1.81
N THR A 686 42.91 -16.47 1.87
CA THR A 686 43.84 -15.98 0.87
C THR A 686 45.14 -16.79 0.94
N THR A 687 45.18 -17.92 0.22
CA THR A 687 46.41 -18.69 0.04
C THR A 687 47.36 -17.87 -0.83
N THR A 688 48.25 -17.12 -0.20
CA THR A 688 49.23 -16.27 -0.89
C THR A 688 50.24 -17.12 -1.66
N THR A 689 49.98 -17.35 -2.95
CA THR A 689 50.97 -17.88 -3.89
C THR A 689 51.78 -16.72 -4.46
N THR A 690 52.95 -16.48 -3.88
CA THR A 690 53.86 -15.41 -4.29
C THR A 690 54.43 -15.66 -5.69
N THR A 691 54.07 -14.83 -6.66
CA THR A 691 54.82 -14.65 -7.91
C THR A 691 54.94 -13.15 -8.19
N ALA A 692 56.09 -12.72 -8.70
CA ALA A 692 56.51 -11.33 -8.64
C ALA A 692 56.87 -10.72 -10.00
N ALA A 693 56.61 -9.42 -10.11
CA ALA A 693 57.16 -8.45 -11.07
C ALA A 693 56.67 -8.53 -12.54
N PRO A 694 56.82 -7.43 -13.34
CA PRO A 694 57.31 -6.10 -12.99
C PRO A 694 56.30 -4.95 -13.22
N SER A 695 56.70 -3.75 -12.81
CA SER A 695 55.97 -2.49 -12.89
C SER A 695 56.09 -1.77 -14.24
N THR A 696 55.03 -1.05 -14.63
CA THR A 696 55.16 0.18 -15.44
C THR A 696 54.22 1.26 -14.89
N SER A 697 54.80 2.40 -14.50
CA SER A 697 54.08 3.57 -14.02
C SER A 697 53.66 4.48 -15.19
N THR A 698 52.46 5.05 -15.09
CA THR A 698 52.15 6.31 -15.78
C THR A 698 51.34 7.18 -14.82
N ILE A 699 51.78 8.43 -14.63
CA ILE A 699 51.21 9.39 -13.68
C ILE A 699 50.59 10.55 -14.47
N GLN A 700 49.49 11.11 -13.92
CA GLN A 700 48.89 12.44 -14.12
C GLN A 700 47.45 12.43 -14.66
N PRO A 701 46.63 13.45 -14.32
CA PRO A 701 46.56 14.14 -13.02
C PRO A 701 45.11 14.24 -12.49
N GLN A 702 44.97 14.54 -11.18
CA GLN A 702 43.66 14.86 -10.61
C GLN A 702 43.16 16.22 -11.08
N PHE A 703 41.90 16.28 -11.54
CA PHE A 703 41.15 17.53 -11.66
C PHE A 703 39.95 17.50 -10.71
N PHE A 704 39.93 18.42 -9.76
CA PHE A 704 38.77 18.73 -8.93
C PHE A 704 37.79 19.57 -9.74
N PHE A 705 36.53 19.14 -9.87
CA PHE A 705 35.41 20.04 -10.15
C PHE A 705 34.14 19.66 -9.38
N ASN A 706 33.42 20.70 -8.95
CA ASN A 706 32.21 20.61 -8.12
C ASN A 706 30.99 20.07 -8.88
N ARG A 707 30.05 19.49 -8.11
CA ARG A 707 28.56 19.55 -8.17
C ARG A 707 27.88 19.91 -9.51
N PRO A 708 26.71 19.31 -9.86
CA PRO A 708 25.63 19.07 -8.89
C PRO A 708 24.88 17.71 -8.98
N PHE A 709 24.14 17.43 -7.89
CA PHE A 709 23.19 16.33 -7.76
C PHE A 709 21.99 16.49 -8.69
N ILE A 710 21.48 15.38 -9.25
CA ILE A 710 20.18 15.30 -9.93
C ILE A 710 19.46 14.01 -9.44
N PRO A 711 18.14 14.01 -9.17
CA PRO A 711 17.52 13.05 -8.24
C PRO A 711 16.52 12.07 -8.89
N ALA A 712 16.10 11.06 -8.13
CA ALA A 712 15.28 9.94 -8.61
C ALA A 712 14.16 9.53 -7.62
N GLN A 713 13.43 8.45 -7.97
CA GLN A 713 11.96 8.41 -7.89
C GLN A 713 11.40 6.97 -8.22
N PRO A 714 10.09 6.65 -8.06
CA PRO A 714 9.44 5.74 -7.08
C PRO A 714 9.19 4.27 -7.49
N GLN A 715 8.84 3.47 -6.46
CA GLN A 715 7.74 2.49 -6.56
C GLN A 715 6.68 2.69 -5.45
N GLN A 716 5.63 1.87 -5.48
CA GLN A 716 4.27 2.21 -5.01
C GLN A 716 4.16 2.42 -3.49
N PRO A 717 3.26 3.33 -3.05
CA PRO A 717 2.98 3.52 -1.63
C PRO A 717 2.35 2.26 -1.04
N MET A 718 2.74 1.90 0.19
CA MET A 718 1.82 1.17 1.08
C MET A 718 0.57 2.04 1.19
N VAL A 719 -0.56 1.52 0.70
CA VAL A 719 -1.86 2.18 0.81
C VAL A 719 -2.27 2.17 2.28
N TYR A 720 -1.89 3.22 3.00
CA TYR A 720 -2.78 3.73 4.03
C TYR A 720 -4.11 4.02 3.33
N ASN A 721 -5.20 3.48 3.87
CA ASN A 721 -6.56 3.82 3.45
C ASN A 721 -6.90 5.26 3.88
N SER A 722 -6.20 6.25 3.31
CA SER A 722 -6.72 7.60 3.19
C SER A 722 -7.77 7.58 2.10
N TYR A 723 -9.02 7.35 2.50
CA TYR A 723 -10.18 7.40 1.60
C TYR A 723 -10.19 8.74 0.87
N ASN A 724 -10.11 8.70 -0.45
CA ASN A 724 -10.11 9.91 -1.28
C ASN A 724 -11.15 9.73 -2.40
N PRO A 725 -12.39 10.22 -2.22
CA PRO A 725 -13.49 9.99 -3.15
C PRO A 725 -13.33 10.81 -4.42
N ILE A 726 -13.40 10.15 -5.58
CA ILE A 726 -13.46 10.86 -6.86
C ILE A 726 -14.90 11.31 -7.13
N MET A 727 -15.13 12.62 -7.02
CA MET A 727 -16.39 13.27 -7.38
C MET A 727 -16.37 13.74 -8.87
N VAL A 728 -17.43 14.18 -9.59
CA VAL A 728 -18.36 15.32 -9.41
C VAL A 728 -19.47 15.30 -10.53
N GLN A 729 -20.34 16.32 -10.71
CA GLN A 729 -21.81 16.23 -10.95
C GLN A 729 -22.46 16.98 -12.19
N GLN A 730 -23.66 17.61 -12.06
CA GLN A 730 -24.77 17.95 -13.02
C GLN A 730 -24.72 19.16 -14.02
N ALA A 731 -25.70 19.22 -14.97
CA ALA A 731 -26.66 20.35 -15.24
C ALA A 731 -27.74 19.98 -16.34
N GLN A 732 -28.67 20.85 -16.80
CA GLN A 732 -30.00 21.22 -16.22
C GLN A 732 -30.96 21.92 -17.26
N GLN A 733 -32.28 21.64 -17.34
CA GLN A 733 -33.36 22.60 -17.81
C GLN A 733 -34.83 22.15 -17.49
N ARG A 734 -35.82 23.08 -17.52
CA ARG A 734 -37.23 23.00 -16.99
C ARG A 734 -38.28 23.42 -18.07
N PRO A 735 -39.61 23.72 -17.81
CA PRO A 735 -40.48 23.56 -16.63
C PRO A 735 -41.95 23.09 -16.90
N ALA A 736 -42.73 22.84 -15.82
CA ALA A 736 -44.19 23.05 -15.76
C ALA A 736 -44.69 23.19 -14.29
N GLN A 737 -45.78 23.94 -14.05
CA GLN A 737 -46.40 24.18 -12.73
C GLN A 737 -47.66 23.32 -12.51
N TYR A 738 -48.05 23.03 -11.27
CA TYR A 738 -49.45 23.12 -10.76
C TYR A 738 -49.47 23.09 -9.21
N GLN A 739 -50.55 23.55 -8.57
CA GLN A 739 -50.67 23.80 -7.12
C GLN A 739 -51.59 22.79 -6.39
N GLN A 740 -51.20 22.37 -5.15
CA GLN A 740 -51.95 22.17 -3.87
C GLN A 740 -53.39 21.56 -3.86
N PRO A 741 -53.94 20.97 -2.74
CA PRO A 741 -53.50 21.01 -1.34
C PRO A 741 -53.57 19.70 -0.48
N TYR A 742 -52.94 19.78 0.71
CA TYR A 742 -53.08 19.02 1.98
C TYR A 742 -54.03 17.81 2.17
N ALA A 743 -53.49 16.71 2.73
CA ALA A 743 -54.18 15.74 3.61
C ALA A 743 -53.21 15.09 4.65
N ARG A 744 -53.74 14.44 5.70
CA ARG A 744 -53.04 14.00 6.93
C ARG A 744 -52.19 12.71 6.79
N PRO A 745 -51.20 12.46 7.68
CA PRO A 745 -50.28 11.32 7.56
C PRO A 745 -50.90 9.96 7.94
N ALA A 746 -50.51 8.92 7.19
CA ALA A 746 -50.72 7.51 7.48
C ALA A 746 -49.42 6.89 8.07
N PRO A 747 -49.48 5.74 8.78
CA PRO A 747 -48.33 5.23 9.54
C PRO A 747 -47.15 4.82 8.64
N HIS A 748 -45.93 5.01 9.16
CA HIS A 748 -44.67 4.69 8.49
C HIS A 748 -44.54 3.19 8.19
N LEU A 749 -44.89 2.79 6.97
CA LEU A 749 -44.24 1.66 6.33
C LEU A 749 -42.78 2.07 6.05
N GLN A 750 -41.81 1.30 6.54
CA GLN A 750 -40.43 1.45 6.08
C GLN A 750 -40.40 1.20 4.56
N PRO A 751 -39.69 2.01 3.76
CA PRO A 751 -39.42 1.66 2.38
C PRO A 751 -38.65 0.32 2.36
N PRO A 752 -38.85 -0.52 1.33
CA PRO A 752 -38.06 -1.73 1.21
C PRO A 752 -36.58 -1.35 1.14
N GLN A 753 -35.76 -1.93 2.03
CA GLN A 753 -34.31 -1.83 1.91
C GLN A 753 -33.93 -2.34 0.51
N ALA A 754 -33.17 -1.55 -0.23
CA ALA A 754 -32.58 -2.02 -1.49
C ALA A 754 -31.77 -3.29 -1.16
N VAL A 755 -32.10 -4.40 -1.81
CA VAL A 755 -31.50 -5.70 -1.48
C VAL A 755 -30.07 -5.69 -2.02
N ILE A 756 -29.12 -5.28 -1.18
CA ILE A 756 -27.70 -5.32 -1.52
C ILE A 756 -27.27 -6.79 -1.58
N ALA A 757 -27.23 -7.33 -2.79
CA ALA A 757 -26.97 -8.74 -3.03
C ALA A 757 -25.48 -8.98 -3.23
N ARG A 758 -24.95 -10.01 -2.55
CA ARG A 758 -23.63 -10.54 -2.86
C ARG A 758 -23.64 -11.19 -4.23
N ILE A 759 -22.70 -10.80 -5.09
CA ILE A 759 -22.55 -11.39 -6.42
C ILE A 759 -21.61 -12.59 -6.39
N PHE A 760 -21.90 -13.60 -7.21
CA PHE A 760 -21.09 -14.80 -7.36
C PHE A 760 -20.86 -15.08 -8.85
N PRO A 761 -19.74 -15.72 -9.24
CA PRO A 761 -19.67 -16.33 -10.55
C PRO A 761 -20.73 -17.43 -10.65
N TYR A 762 -21.37 -17.58 -11.81
CA TYR A 762 -22.25 -18.73 -12.04
C TYR A 762 -21.44 -20.02 -11.94
N GLN A 763 -21.90 -20.95 -11.10
CA GLN A 763 -21.44 -22.34 -11.17
C GLN A 763 -22.11 -22.97 -12.40
N GLY A 764 -21.28 -23.28 -13.40
CA GLY A 764 -21.69 -24.02 -14.60
C GLY A 764 -21.64 -25.53 -14.38
#